data_AF-A0AAP5GZ21-F1
#
_entry.id   AF-A0AAP5GZ21-F1
#
_cell.length_a   1.000
_cell.length_b   1.000
_cell.length_c   1.000
_cell.angle_alpha   90.00
_cell.angle_beta   90.00
_cell.angle_gamma   90.00
#
_symmetry.space_group_name_H-M   'P 1'
#
loop_
_entity.id
_entity.type
_entity.pdbx_description
1 polymer ?
#
loop_
_entity_poly.entity_id
_entity_poly.type
_entity_poly.pdbx_seq_one_letter_code
_entity_poly.pdbx_strand_id
1 'polypeptide(L)'
;MDIINQTNRTMLFEEINPEKLDLITIVGDVKGIDSLSDDKIKEINEHLLVRSFDEFLDKFSPSVYSFFNAVNQKVMYTLKKPEGIPDEAISEIKIDQSNDFLRMLFTLIDTKRSQGITNVDFKFENLLDMISPKKVMDDIRQVRKEIHYMYGQHEKLDDGDPKKLDIGDKLNVMFEEASRNYNNVMAMLPLAIEDIKTRLLLGRAQEETSSEAIQVGQLTIGESGELKIIEAPKSDNNELLLLDEASSTDLTQVFAEDYNSLSETPSPYVQDLVVRTFSPLPAVQTDVDTSVEVQNYNTYLEFYKNAKDDFVKTVKPLVEKILGVKMFFDQYATKNKGMVPSMLISNTKLDMLVKSSNIPRLETYLNTVNAKNDFSDTIWFGIVPSVELENTSQVKVSRTRFRGNDKVVKQDGNSMESLTMLLQVVKDYKVQVFFSFESGEETTFSSMATAGIDKYIEKCSVLTRKEYSEFAIPSAPNFTIIPKEKSGVVIDSRMLQTEHGVELSKEKEDILRLWIEGVYVGASYVSAGIVAAYQCPEYLRGAFKTVNRDYPGVRFDIEAGDNSLRVVTTMTKEISGFTNTIKDSINRKNFGFIFSSENAQIQDSDIKRITVYKARSMAMSEDGFDSLYKTLVSTYIERLLRFQTGDFKHENIVKFFSNNPSSQKSRWLGTRGSINSIIQEGDDMSFIIDEKSNMCHIDLVFNGNVKNLEVMITKGTSAMKV
;
A
#
# COMPACT_ATOMS: atom_id res chain seq x y z
N MET A 1 20.84 -10.49 22.20
CA MET A 1 20.59 -9.02 22.11
C MET A 1 19.97 -8.60 23.42
N ASP A 2 20.79 -8.16 24.37
CA ASP A 2 20.39 -8.20 25.79
C ASP A 2 20.08 -6.82 26.36
N ILE A 3 20.50 -5.75 25.68
CA ILE A 3 20.30 -4.35 26.14
C ILE A 3 19.36 -3.61 25.18
N ILE A 4 19.75 -3.50 23.90
CA ILE A 4 18.89 -2.95 22.85
C ILE A 4 18.35 -4.13 22.05
N ASN A 5 17.08 -4.47 22.26
CA ASN A 5 16.40 -5.60 21.63
C ASN A 5 15.73 -5.24 20.30
N GLN A 6 15.48 -3.94 20.04
CA GLN A 6 14.83 -3.46 18.83
C GLN A 6 15.50 -2.18 18.30
N THR A 7 15.94 -2.21 17.02
CA THR A 7 16.57 -1.07 16.33
C THR A 7 15.82 -0.63 15.08
N ASN A 8 14.59 -1.11 14.88
CA ASN A 8 13.82 -0.92 13.66
C ASN A 8 12.38 -0.45 13.87
N ARG A 9 12.10 0.11 15.06
CA ARG A 9 10.83 0.77 15.32
C ARG A 9 10.76 2.08 14.55
N THR A 10 9.73 2.23 13.74
CA THR A 10 9.55 3.35 12.82
C THR A 10 8.30 4.14 13.19
N MET A 11 8.33 5.47 13.06
CA MET A 11 7.17 6.33 13.22
C MET A 11 6.71 6.86 11.86
N LEU A 12 5.43 6.71 11.53
CA LEU A 12 4.82 7.30 10.33
C LEU A 12 4.11 8.60 10.70
N PHE A 13 4.51 9.70 10.07
CA PHE A 13 3.92 11.02 10.28
C PHE A 13 2.86 11.32 9.22
N GLU A 14 1.70 10.68 9.37
CA GLU A 14 0.61 10.77 8.41
C GLU A 14 -0.77 10.54 9.09
N GLU A 15 -1.81 11.21 8.59
CA GLU A 15 -3.22 10.92 8.90
C GLU A 15 -3.74 9.80 7.99
N ILE A 16 -4.20 8.71 8.60
CA ILE A 16 -4.76 7.54 7.90
C ILE A 16 -6.28 7.55 8.00
N ASN A 17 -6.81 7.67 9.21
CA ASN A 17 -8.24 7.73 9.46
C ASN A 17 -8.54 8.81 10.52
N PRO A 18 -9.14 9.94 10.13
CA PRO A 18 -9.42 11.05 11.04
C PRO A 18 -10.46 10.71 12.13
N GLU A 19 -11.22 9.61 11.98
CA GLU A 19 -12.18 9.15 12.99
C GLU A 19 -11.55 8.27 14.08
N LYS A 20 -10.25 7.94 13.94
CA LYS A 20 -9.49 7.16 14.93
C LYS A 20 -8.63 8.10 15.77
N LEU A 21 -8.30 7.65 16.98
CA LEU A 21 -7.41 8.39 17.87
C LEU A 21 -6.07 8.67 17.19
N ASP A 22 -5.48 9.80 17.58
CA ASP A 22 -4.18 10.26 17.11
C ASP A 22 -3.22 10.46 18.29
N LEU A 23 -1.93 10.56 17.99
CA LEU A 23 -0.89 10.67 19.02
C LEU A 23 -1.09 11.90 19.94
N ILE A 24 -1.44 13.05 19.36
CA ILE A 24 -1.58 14.32 20.07
C ILE A 24 -2.77 14.26 21.04
N THR A 25 -3.84 13.57 20.64
CA THR A 25 -5.04 13.36 21.44
C THR A 25 -4.77 12.41 22.62
N ILE A 26 -4.10 11.28 22.39
CA ILE A 26 -3.82 10.29 23.46
C ILE A 26 -2.81 10.83 24.49
N VAL A 27 -1.79 11.55 24.03
CA VAL A 27 -0.79 12.22 24.89
C VAL A 27 -1.46 13.28 25.77
N GLY A 28 -2.39 14.05 25.22
CA GLY A 28 -3.15 15.06 25.98
C GLY A 28 -2.32 16.29 26.37
N ASP A 29 -2.71 16.97 27.45
CA ASP A 29 -1.98 18.14 27.96
C ASP A 29 -0.73 17.71 28.72
N VAL A 30 0.39 18.37 28.41
CA VAL A 30 1.73 18.04 28.94
C VAL A 30 2.37 19.20 29.69
N LYS A 31 1.60 20.23 30.05
CA LYS A 31 2.13 21.36 30.84
C LYS A 31 2.75 20.88 32.15
N GLY A 32 4.07 21.08 32.27
CA GLY A 32 4.84 20.69 33.44
C GLY A 32 5.12 19.18 33.55
N ILE A 33 4.94 18.43 32.45
CA ILE A 33 5.19 16.99 32.39
C ILE A 33 6.28 16.73 31.35
N ASP A 34 7.43 16.20 31.78
CA ASP A 34 8.55 15.89 30.88
C ASP A 34 8.51 14.44 30.34
N SER A 35 7.70 13.55 30.95
CA SER A 35 7.53 12.18 30.48
C SER A 35 6.17 11.59 30.82
N LEU A 36 5.71 10.65 29.99
CA LEU A 36 4.45 9.93 30.14
C LEU A 36 4.60 8.73 31.09
N SER A 37 3.48 8.29 31.65
CA SER A 37 3.40 7.05 32.43
C SER A 37 3.41 5.82 31.53
N ASP A 38 3.79 4.68 32.10
CA ASP A 38 3.81 3.39 31.37
C ASP A 38 2.43 3.01 30.83
N ASP A 39 1.36 3.33 31.57
CA ASP A 39 -0.02 3.08 31.12
C ASP A 39 -0.39 3.92 29.90
N LYS A 40 0.09 5.17 29.83
CA LYS A 40 -0.07 6.02 28.64
C LYS A 40 0.72 5.49 27.45
N ILE A 41 1.93 4.97 27.66
CA ILE A 41 2.71 4.33 26.58
C ILE A 41 2.01 3.06 26.08
N LYS A 42 1.41 2.26 26.97
CA LYS A 42 0.61 1.10 26.59
C LYS A 42 -0.61 1.50 25.77
N GLU A 43 -1.35 2.53 26.19
CA GLU A 43 -2.51 3.06 25.45
C GLU A 43 -2.11 3.55 24.04
N ILE A 44 -1.01 4.30 23.94
CA ILE A 44 -0.44 4.73 22.65
C ILE A 44 -0.11 3.51 21.78
N ASN A 45 0.54 2.49 22.34
CA ASN A 45 0.89 1.28 21.59
C ASN A 45 -0.33 0.47 21.17
N GLU A 46 -1.36 0.39 22.02
CA GLU A 46 -2.60 -0.32 21.74
C GLU A 46 -3.28 0.27 20.51
N HIS A 47 -3.42 1.59 20.46
CA HIS A 47 -4.14 2.27 19.37
C HIS A 47 -3.28 2.55 18.12
N LEU A 48 -1.99 2.86 18.28
CA LEU A 48 -1.19 3.48 17.21
C LEU A 48 -0.03 2.63 16.70
N LEU A 49 0.41 1.60 17.44
CA LEU A 49 1.55 0.76 17.05
C LEU A 49 1.05 -0.50 16.33
N VAL A 50 1.60 -0.77 15.15
CA VAL A 50 1.28 -1.94 14.33
C VAL A 50 2.56 -2.73 14.00
N ARG A 51 2.45 -4.06 13.89
CA ARG A 51 3.56 -5.00 13.58
C ARG A 51 3.34 -5.76 12.28
N SER A 52 2.20 -5.55 11.64
CA SER A 52 1.87 -6.14 10.34
C SER A 52 0.92 -5.23 9.58
N PHE A 53 0.79 -5.49 8.28
CA PHE A 53 -0.18 -4.80 7.43
C PHE A 53 -1.63 -5.14 7.83
N ASP A 54 -1.91 -6.37 8.26
CA ASP A 54 -3.25 -6.77 8.70
C ASP A 54 -3.66 -6.05 9.98
N GLU A 55 -2.77 -6.00 10.98
CA GLU A 55 -2.99 -5.23 12.21
C GLU A 55 -3.23 -3.74 11.92
N PHE A 56 -2.60 -3.19 10.87
CA PHE A 56 -2.84 -1.84 10.41
C PHE A 56 -4.27 -1.64 9.88
N LEU A 57 -4.75 -2.53 9.01
CA LEU A 57 -6.11 -2.46 8.49
C LEU A 57 -7.14 -2.59 9.62
N ASP A 58 -6.91 -3.48 10.57
CA ASP A 58 -7.81 -3.69 11.71
C ASP A 58 -7.88 -2.46 12.64
N LYS A 59 -6.71 -1.91 13.04
CA LYS A 59 -6.67 -0.79 14.00
C LYS A 59 -7.17 0.51 13.39
N PHE A 60 -6.70 0.85 12.19
CA PHE A 60 -7.01 2.14 11.56
C PHE A 60 -8.31 2.11 10.76
N SER A 61 -8.77 0.93 10.30
CA SER A 61 -10.02 0.74 9.55
C SER A 61 -10.25 1.86 8.52
N PRO A 62 -9.29 2.09 7.59
CA PRO A 62 -9.35 3.20 6.65
C PRO A 62 -10.64 3.13 5.83
N SER A 63 -11.37 4.24 5.75
CA SER A 63 -12.73 4.24 5.21
C SER A 63 -13.03 5.48 4.36
N VAL A 64 -13.96 5.31 3.42
CA VAL A 64 -14.54 6.39 2.61
C VAL A 64 -16.03 6.43 2.89
N TYR A 65 -16.57 7.62 3.10
CA TYR A 65 -17.99 7.83 3.32
C TYR A 65 -18.65 8.26 2.03
N SER A 66 -19.81 7.69 1.73
CA SER A 66 -20.62 8.08 0.58
C SER A 66 -22.02 8.48 0.99
N PHE A 67 -22.58 9.50 0.34
CA PHE A 67 -23.97 9.93 0.52
C PHE A 67 -24.52 10.50 -0.78
N PHE A 68 -25.84 10.46 -0.97
CA PHE A 68 -26.48 10.99 -2.17
C PHE A 68 -26.88 12.45 -1.98
N ASN A 69 -26.44 13.32 -2.88
CA ASN A 69 -26.85 14.72 -2.91
C ASN A 69 -27.98 14.91 -3.92
N ALA A 70 -29.20 15.11 -3.40
CA ALA A 70 -30.39 15.27 -4.21
C ALA A 70 -30.41 16.54 -5.08
N VAL A 71 -29.65 17.58 -4.71
CA VAL A 71 -29.64 18.87 -5.43
C VAL A 71 -28.90 18.75 -6.76
N ASN A 72 -27.74 18.07 -6.76
CA ASN A 72 -26.94 17.87 -7.96
C ASN A 72 -27.11 16.47 -8.57
N GLN A 73 -27.94 15.62 -7.95
CA GLN A 73 -28.20 14.23 -8.34
C GLN A 73 -26.92 13.38 -8.45
N LYS A 74 -25.98 13.54 -7.51
CA LYS A 74 -24.71 12.82 -7.50
C LYS A 74 -24.45 12.11 -6.18
N VAL A 75 -23.74 10.99 -6.26
CA VAL A 75 -23.10 10.38 -5.09
C VAL A 75 -21.85 11.19 -4.76
N MET A 76 -21.77 11.65 -3.52
CA MET A 76 -20.62 12.36 -2.98
C MET A 76 -19.77 11.39 -2.16
N TYR A 77 -18.45 11.49 -2.28
CA TYR A 77 -17.51 10.69 -1.50
C TYR A 77 -16.59 11.60 -0.68
N THR A 78 -16.36 11.26 0.59
CA THR A 78 -15.47 12.00 1.49
C THR A 78 -14.61 11.06 2.33
N LEU A 79 -13.40 11.50 2.68
CA LEU A 79 -12.51 10.76 3.59
C LEU A 79 -12.85 10.99 5.08
N LYS A 80 -13.55 12.10 5.36
CA LYS A 80 -14.07 12.44 6.70
C LYS A 80 -15.54 12.15 6.74
N LYS A 81 -16.04 11.68 7.88
CA LYS A 81 -17.48 11.49 8.04
C LYS A 81 -18.16 12.86 7.94
N PRO A 82 -19.14 13.06 7.04
CA PRO A 82 -19.76 14.36 6.86
C PRO A 82 -20.59 14.74 8.09
N GLU A 83 -20.37 15.95 8.61
CA GLU A 83 -21.15 16.48 9.73
C GLU A 83 -22.52 17.02 9.25
N GLY A 84 -23.56 16.81 10.05
CA GLY A 84 -24.91 17.33 9.79
C GLY A 84 -25.77 16.50 8.83
N ILE A 85 -25.29 15.34 8.38
CA ILE A 85 -26.08 14.35 7.62
C ILE A 85 -26.47 13.21 8.59
N PRO A 86 -27.73 12.73 8.57
CA PRO A 86 -28.15 11.58 9.38
C PRO A 86 -27.32 10.33 9.06
N ASP A 87 -26.95 9.55 10.07
CA ASP A 87 -26.12 8.35 9.91
C ASP A 87 -26.75 7.32 8.96
N GLU A 88 -28.07 7.21 8.93
CA GLU A 88 -28.84 6.33 8.03
C GLU A 88 -28.64 6.70 6.54
N ALA A 89 -28.28 7.95 6.24
CA ALA A 89 -28.04 8.44 4.88
C ALA A 89 -26.56 8.38 4.45
N ILE A 90 -25.67 7.93 5.34
CA ILE A 90 -24.24 7.81 5.09
C ILE A 90 -23.89 6.32 5.00
N SER A 91 -23.30 5.91 3.87
CA SER A 91 -22.71 4.58 3.74
C SER A 91 -21.19 4.65 3.97
N GLU A 92 -20.69 3.84 4.90
CA GLU A 92 -19.25 3.66 5.14
C GLU A 92 -18.71 2.55 4.22
N ILE A 93 -17.69 2.88 3.44
CA ILE A 93 -16.97 1.94 2.57
C ILE A 93 -15.58 1.73 3.17
N LYS A 94 -15.38 0.57 3.79
CA LYS A 94 -14.09 0.17 4.33
C LYS A 94 -13.12 -0.17 3.19
N ILE A 95 -11.89 0.31 3.31
CA ILE A 95 -10.80 0.07 2.35
C ILE A 95 -9.87 -1.01 2.94
N ASP A 96 -10.40 -2.23 3.04
CA ASP A 96 -9.69 -3.41 3.56
C ASP A 96 -9.46 -4.44 2.43
N GLN A 97 -9.05 -5.67 2.79
CA GLN A 97 -8.77 -6.73 1.82
C GLN A 97 -10.00 -7.20 1.02
N SER A 98 -11.22 -6.90 1.48
CA SER A 98 -12.46 -7.20 0.76
C SER A 98 -12.79 -6.16 -0.31
N ASN A 99 -12.18 -4.98 -0.25
CA ASN A 99 -12.41 -3.92 -1.23
C ASN A 99 -11.83 -4.27 -2.60
N ASP A 100 -12.67 -4.27 -3.64
CA ASP A 100 -12.28 -4.65 -5.00
C ASP A 100 -11.15 -3.81 -5.59
N PHE A 101 -11.16 -2.49 -5.34
CA PHE A 101 -10.15 -1.59 -5.87
C PHE A 101 -8.78 -1.87 -5.23
N LEU A 102 -8.74 -2.07 -3.91
CA LEU A 102 -7.51 -2.42 -3.21
C LEU A 102 -7.01 -3.83 -3.60
N ARG A 103 -7.91 -4.80 -3.71
CA ARG A 103 -7.61 -6.18 -4.12
C ARG A 103 -7.05 -6.26 -5.54
N MET A 104 -7.60 -5.47 -6.47
CA MET A 104 -7.06 -5.33 -7.81
C MET A 104 -5.61 -4.82 -7.77
N LEU A 105 -5.32 -3.80 -6.96
CA LEU A 105 -3.97 -3.24 -6.82
C LEU A 105 -2.98 -4.25 -6.23
N PHE A 106 -3.39 -5.04 -5.24
CA PHE A 106 -2.56 -6.13 -4.70
C PHE A 106 -2.29 -7.20 -5.76
N THR A 107 -3.32 -7.63 -6.47
CA THR A 107 -3.21 -8.60 -7.56
C THR A 107 -2.24 -8.11 -8.64
N LEU A 108 -2.31 -6.82 -8.97
CA LEU A 108 -1.39 -6.19 -9.91
C LEU A 108 0.05 -6.23 -9.40
N ILE A 109 0.29 -5.81 -8.16
CA ILE A 109 1.63 -5.83 -7.55
C ILE A 109 2.21 -7.25 -7.54
N ASP A 110 1.44 -8.23 -7.11
CA ASP A 110 1.90 -9.62 -7.00
C ASP A 110 2.10 -10.26 -8.37
N THR A 111 1.21 -10.00 -9.33
CA THR A 111 1.37 -10.45 -10.72
C THR A 111 2.64 -9.87 -11.33
N LYS A 112 2.86 -8.56 -11.18
CA LYS A 112 4.07 -7.88 -11.66
C LYS A 112 5.31 -8.45 -10.99
N ARG A 113 5.28 -8.70 -9.69
CA ARG A 113 6.36 -9.32 -8.90
C ARG A 113 6.68 -10.74 -9.37
N SER A 114 5.67 -11.54 -9.72
CA SER A 114 5.85 -12.90 -10.23
C SER A 114 6.48 -12.94 -11.62
N GLN A 115 6.08 -12.01 -12.50
CA GLN A 115 6.59 -11.93 -13.88
C GLN A 115 7.98 -11.28 -13.93
N GLY A 116 8.23 -10.29 -13.09
CA GLY A 116 9.49 -9.56 -13.03
C GLY A 116 9.78 -8.70 -14.27
N ILE A 117 8.73 -8.23 -14.96
CA ILE A 117 8.81 -7.44 -16.19
C ILE A 117 8.61 -5.94 -15.93
N THR A 118 9.04 -5.10 -16.89
CA THR A 118 8.99 -3.63 -16.79
C THR A 118 7.57 -3.08 -16.98
N ASN A 119 7.37 -1.79 -16.68
CA ASN A 119 6.07 -1.13 -16.90
C ASN A 119 5.67 -1.13 -18.37
N VAL A 120 6.63 -1.03 -19.29
CA VAL A 120 6.35 -0.97 -20.73
C VAL A 120 5.77 -2.30 -21.21
N ASP A 121 6.34 -3.41 -20.76
CA ASP A 121 5.97 -4.75 -21.20
C ASP A 121 4.75 -5.33 -20.47
N PHE A 122 4.42 -4.78 -19.29
CA PHE A 122 3.29 -5.25 -18.50
C PHE A 122 1.93 -4.85 -19.11
N LYS A 123 1.02 -5.83 -19.15
CA LYS A 123 -0.34 -5.69 -19.70
C LYS A 123 -1.33 -5.30 -18.59
N PHE A 124 -1.42 -4.00 -18.31
CA PHE A 124 -2.30 -3.44 -17.27
C PHE A 124 -3.78 -3.68 -17.56
N GLU A 125 -4.20 -3.54 -18.82
CA GLU A 125 -5.60 -3.60 -19.26
C GLU A 125 -6.32 -4.85 -18.72
N ASN A 126 -5.70 -6.02 -18.80
CA ASN A 126 -6.30 -7.30 -18.38
C ASN A 126 -6.66 -7.36 -16.88
N LEU A 127 -5.94 -6.63 -16.02
CA LEU A 127 -6.20 -6.63 -14.57
C LEU A 127 -7.07 -5.45 -14.14
N LEU A 128 -7.08 -4.37 -14.92
CA LEU A 128 -7.92 -3.21 -14.66
C LEU A 128 -9.41 -3.50 -14.86
N ASP A 129 -9.75 -4.49 -15.68
CA ASP A 129 -11.12 -4.96 -15.89
C ASP A 129 -11.75 -5.55 -14.62
N MET A 130 -10.97 -5.78 -13.54
CA MET A 130 -11.48 -6.31 -12.26
C MET A 130 -12.56 -5.44 -11.61
N ILE A 131 -12.63 -4.15 -11.94
CA ILE A 131 -13.65 -3.21 -11.42
C ILE A 131 -14.75 -2.88 -12.44
N SER A 132 -14.78 -3.57 -13.58
CA SER A 132 -15.81 -3.41 -14.61
C SER A 132 -17.13 -4.10 -14.22
N PRO A 133 -18.30 -3.61 -14.69
CA PRO A 133 -19.60 -4.27 -14.46
C PRO A 133 -19.61 -5.73 -14.90
N LYS A 134 -18.94 -6.03 -16.01
CA LYS A 134 -18.80 -7.39 -16.55
C LYS A 134 -18.17 -8.34 -15.53
N LYS A 135 -17.11 -7.90 -14.83
CA LYS A 135 -16.45 -8.75 -13.83
C LYS A 135 -17.36 -9.03 -12.64
N VAL A 136 -18.11 -8.02 -12.17
CA VAL A 136 -19.12 -8.18 -11.11
C VAL A 136 -20.12 -9.28 -11.50
N MET A 137 -20.60 -9.27 -12.75
CA MET A 137 -21.48 -10.34 -13.24
C MET A 137 -20.82 -11.71 -13.32
N ASP A 138 -19.58 -11.80 -13.76
CA ASP A 138 -18.88 -13.08 -13.83
C ASP A 138 -18.69 -13.70 -12.43
N ASP A 139 -18.40 -12.88 -11.41
CA ASP A 139 -18.31 -13.33 -10.03
C ASP A 139 -19.69 -13.78 -9.51
N ILE A 140 -20.75 -13.06 -9.84
CA ILE A 140 -22.12 -13.43 -9.46
C ILE A 140 -22.60 -14.69 -10.17
N ARG A 141 -22.21 -14.91 -11.44
CA ARG A 141 -22.48 -16.17 -12.15
C ARG A 141 -21.81 -17.35 -11.44
N GLN A 142 -20.64 -17.15 -10.85
CA GLN A 142 -19.96 -18.18 -10.08
C GLN A 142 -20.69 -18.45 -8.76
N VAL A 143 -21.01 -17.41 -7.98
CA VAL A 143 -21.81 -17.54 -6.73
C VAL A 143 -23.13 -18.24 -7.03
N ARG A 144 -23.81 -17.86 -8.12
CA ARG A 144 -25.03 -18.52 -8.58
C ARG A 144 -24.84 -20.01 -8.81
N LYS A 145 -23.80 -20.43 -9.55
CA LYS A 145 -23.54 -21.86 -9.79
C LYS A 145 -23.35 -22.62 -8.49
N GLU A 146 -22.66 -22.02 -7.53
CA GLU A 146 -22.42 -22.62 -6.22
C GLU A 146 -23.71 -22.73 -5.40
N ILE A 147 -24.54 -21.68 -5.37
CA ILE A 147 -25.84 -21.70 -4.68
C ILE A 147 -26.74 -22.78 -5.28
N HIS A 148 -26.88 -22.82 -6.61
CA HIS A 148 -27.69 -23.83 -7.30
C HIS A 148 -27.18 -25.25 -7.02
N TYR A 149 -25.87 -25.46 -7.05
CA TYR A 149 -25.28 -26.77 -6.72
C TYR A 149 -25.57 -27.16 -5.26
N MET A 150 -25.31 -26.27 -4.31
CA MET A 150 -25.49 -26.53 -2.88
C MET A 150 -26.96 -26.74 -2.52
N TYR A 151 -27.86 -25.95 -3.09
CA TYR A 151 -29.31 -26.11 -2.94
C TYR A 151 -29.79 -27.44 -3.53
N GLY A 152 -29.30 -27.82 -4.71
CA GLY A 152 -29.59 -29.14 -5.29
C GLY A 152 -29.06 -30.32 -4.46
N GLN A 153 -28.01 -30.13 -3.64
CA GLN A 153 -27.58 -31.13 -2.66
C GLN A 153 -28.45 -31.10 -1.40
N HIS A 154 -28.90 -29.92 -0.97
CA HIS A 154 -29.78 -29.73 0.18
C HIS A 154 -31.12 -30.47 -0.02
N GLU A 155 -31.74 -30.33 -1.20
CA GLU A 155 -33.04 -30.94 -1.52
C GLU A 155 -33.00 -32.47 -1.63
N LYS A 156 -31.82 -33.06 -1.86
CA LYS A 156 -31.66 -34.52 -1.95
C LYS A 156 -31.62 -35.22 -0.59
N LEU A 157 -31.56 -34.46 0.50
CA LEU A 157 -31.43 -34.99 1.86
C LEU A 157 -32.77 -34.91 2.60
N ASP A 158 -33.00 -35.89 3.47
CA ASP A 158 -34.21 -35.97 4.29
C ASP A 158 -34.21 -34.89 5.39
N ASP A 159 -35.41 -34.46 5.77
CA ASP A 159 -35.59 -33.48 6.84
C ASP A 159 -35.08 -34.02 8.19
N GLY A 160 -34.18 -33.27 8.82
CA GLY A 160 -33.53 -33.65 10.08
C GLY A 160 -32.19 -34.37 9.94
N ASP A 161 -31.70 -34.64 8.72
CA ASP A 161 -30.32 -35.11 8.50
C ASP A 161 -29.31 -34.02 8.94
N PRO A 162 -28.37 -34.31 9.85
CA PRO A 162 -27.31 -33.37 10.22
C PRO A 162 -26.54 -32.79 9.03
N LYS A 163 -26.34 -33.56 7.95
CA LYS A 163 -25.68 -33.06 6.73
C LYS A 163 -26.53 -32.04 5.97
N LYS A 164 -27.86 -32.18 6.01
CA LYS A 164 -28.77 -31.19 5.41
C LYS A 164 -28.65 -29.87 6.16
N LEU A 165 -28.56 -29.93 7.49
CA LEU A 165 -28.31 -28.76 8.34
C LEU A 165 -26.95 -28.11 8.06
N ASP A 166 -25.87 -28.90 7.94
CA ASP A 166 -24.53 -28.39 7.59
C ASP A 166 -24.50 -27.70 6.21
N ILE A 167 -25.26 -28.22 5.24
CA ILE A 167 -25.41 -27.60 3.91
C ILE A 167 -26.28 -26.34 4.01
N GLY A 168 -27.33 -26.36 4.84
CA GLY A 168 -28.17 -25.21 5.14
C GLY A 168 -27.37 -24.05 5.74
N ASP A 169 -26.49 -24.32 6.70
CA ASP A 169 -25.59 -23.30 7.28
C ASP A 169 -24.70 -22.65 6.21
N LYS A 170 -24.18 -23.43 5.27
CA LYS A 170 -23.40 -22.91 4.15
C LYS A 170 -24.25 -22.07 3.20
N LEU A 171 -25.46 -22.55 2.86
CA LEU A 171 -26.39 -21.80 2.03
C LEU A 171 -26.76 -20.46 2.68
N ASN A 172 -27.03 -20.43 3.99
CA ASN A 172 -27.30 -19.20 4.72
C ASN A 172 -26.15 -18.19 4.60
N VAL A 173 -24.89 -18.65 4.72
CA VAL A 173 -23.71 -17.77 4.51
C VAL A 173 -23.67 -17.23 3.07
N MET A 174 -23.97 -18.07 2.07
CA MET A 174 -23.96 -17.64 0.67
C MET A 174 -25.10 -16.67 0.32
N PHE A 175 -26.30 -16.88 0.88
CA PHE A 175 -27.42 -15.96 0.75
C PHE A 175 -27.14 -14.63 1.46
N GLU A 176 -26.57 -14.65 2.65
CA GLU A 176 -26.12 -13.46 3.38
C GLU A 176 -25.08 -12.65 2.55
N GLU A 177 -24.13 -13.33 1.90
CA GLU A 177 -23.17 -12.67 1.02
C GLU A 177 -23.83 -12.06 -0.23
N ALA A 178 -24.80 -12.76 -0.83
CA ALA A 178 -25.54 -12.27 -1.98
C ALA A 178 -26.44 -11.07 -1.62
N SER A 179 -27.04 -11.08 -0.43
CA SER A 179 -28.05 -10.12 0.01
C SER A 179 -27.51 -8.82 0.58
N ARG A 180 -26.23 -8.79 1.00
CA ARG A 180 -25.51 -7.58 1.46
C ARG A 180 -25.66 -6.35 0.55
N ASN A 181 -25.88 -6.59 -0.74
CA ASN A 181 -25.96 -5.55 -1.76
C ASN A 181 -27.41 -5.20 -2.15
N TYR A 182 -28.43 -5.87 -1.61
CA TYR A 182 -29.84 -5.71 -2.00
C TYR A 182 -30.38 -4.31 -1.80
N ASN A 183 -29.98 -3.67 -0.70
CA ASN A 183 -30.42 -2.32 -0.34
C ASN A 183 -29.50 -1.23 -0.87
N ASN A 184 -28.40 -1.59 -1.53
CA ASN A 184 -27.44 -0.64 -2.07
C ASN A 184 -27.63 -0.47 -3.57
N VAL A 185 -28.34 0.60 -3.98
CA VAL A 185 -28.58 0.94 -5.39
C VAL A 185 -27.29 0.98 -6.20
N MET A 186 -26.17 1.41 -5.63
CA MET A 186 -24.87 1.45 -6.34
C MET A 186 -24.31 0.07 -6.63
N ALA A 187 -24.54 -0.90 -5.74
CA ALA A 187 -24.14 -2.29 -5.95
C ALA A 187 -25.07 -3.01 -6.95
N MET A 188 -26.32 -2.54 -7.07
CA MET A 188 -27.30 -3.02 -8.04
C MET A 188 -27.12 -2.48 -9.46
N LEU A 189 -26.48 -1.31 -9.64
CA LEU A 189 -26.30 -0.71 -10.97
C LEU A 189 -25.54 -1.62 -11.95
N PRO A 190 -24.40 -2.25 -11.60
CA PRO A 190 -23.74 -3.23 -12.47
C PRO A 190 -24.67 -4.36 -12.92
N LEU A 191 -25.51 -4.87 -12.02
CA LEU A 191 -26.48 -5.92 -12.30
C LEU A 191 -27.53 -5.45 -13.30
N ALA A 192 -28.10 -4.27 -13.08
CA ALA A 192 -29.11 -3.70 -13.97
C ALA A 192 -28.54 -3.45 -15.37
N ILE A 193 -27.32 -2.91 -15.47
CA ILE A 193 -26.64 -2.65 -16.76
C ILE A 193 -26.49 -3.96 -17.54
N GLU A 194 -25.98 -5.02 -16.91
CA GLU A 194 -25.75 -6.29 -17.57
C GLU A 194 -27.03 -7.12 -17.80
N ASP A 195 -28.05 -7.02 -16.94
CA ASP A 195 -29.37 -7.61 -17.18
C ASP A 195 -30.01 -7.02 -18.43
N ILE A 196 -30.07 -5.69 -18.53
CA ILE A 196 -30.63 -4.99 -19.72
C ILE A 196 -29.87 -5.40 -20.98
N LYS A 197 -28.53 -5.36 -20.93
CA LYS A 197 -27.67 -5.76 -22.04
C LYS A 197 -27.89 -7.21 -22.46
N THR A 198 -27.97 -8.13 -21.50
CA THR A 198 -28.21 -9.55 -21.77
C THR A 198 -29.58 -9.74 -22.41
N ARG A 199 -30.64 -9.10 -21.89
CA ARG A 199 -32.00 -9.20 -22.44
C ARG A 199 -32.10 -8.66 -23.87
N LEU A 200 -31.53 -7.49 -24.12
CA LEU A 200 -31.61 -6.84 -25.44
C LEU A 200 -30.75 -7.53 -26.49
N LEU A 201 -29.57 -8.07 -26.11
CA LEU A 201 -28.66 -8.73 -27.06
C LEU A 201 -28.96 -10.22 -27.25
N LEU A 202 -29.33 -10.97 -26.20
CA LEU A 202 -29.64 -12.41 -26.29
C LEU A 202 -31.10 -12.70 -26.64
N GLY A 203 -32.04 -11.80 -26.36
CA GLY A 203 -33.45 -11.94 -26.76
C GLY A 203 -33.64 -12.13 -28.27
N ARG A 204 -32.62 -11.79 -29.07
CA ARG A 204 -32.58 -11.97 -30.53
C ARG A 204 -31.92 -13.25 -31.02
N ALA A 205 -31.20 -14.00 -30.19
CA ALA A 205 -30.66 -15.29 -30.64
C ALA A 205 -31.79 -16.26 -31.08
N GLN A 206 -33.03 -16.02 -30.62
CA GLN A 206 -34.22 -16.75 -31.05
C GLN A 206 -35.02 -16.09 -32.19
N GLU A 207 -34.82 -14.80 -32.51
CA GLU A 207 -35.59 -14.12 -33.56
C GLU A 207 -34.85 -14.05 -34.92
N GLU A 208 -33.51 -14.14 -34.94
CA GLU A 208 -32.72 -14.01 -36.19
C GLU A 208 -31.77 -15.18 -36.48
N THR A 209 -32.17 -16.43 -36.24
CA THR A 209 -31.51 -17.60 -36.86
C THR A 209 -32.45 -18.35 -37.81
N SER A 210 -32.60 -17.80 -39.01
CA SER A 210 -32.61 -18.62 -40.24
C SER A 210 -31.18 -19.02 -40.64
N SER A 211 -30.31 -19.33 -39.67
CA SER A 211 -29.10 -20.07 -39.96
C SER A 211 -29.53 -21.49 -40.32
N GLU A 212 -29.19 -21.95 -41.54
CA GLU A 212 -29.31 -23.36 -41.89
C GLU A 212 -28.74 -24.19 -40.73
N ALA A 213 -29.59 -25.02 -40.13
CA ALA A 213 -29.20 -25.89 -39.04
C ALA A 213 -27.97 -26.68 -39.49
N ILE A 214 -26.86 -26.59 -38.77
CA ILE A 214 -25.71 -27.45 -39.02
C ILE A 214 -26.15 -28.89 -38.70
N GLN A 215 -26.58 -29.63 -39.72
CA GLN A 215 -26.89 -31.05 -39.62
C GLN A 215 -25.57 -31.83 -39.63
N VAL A 216 -25.12 -32.24 -38.46
CA VAL A 216 -23.95 -33.12 -38.33
C VAL A 216 -24.37 -34.53 -38.75
N GLY A 217 -23.88 -34.98 -39.91
CA GLY A 217 -24.12 -36.32 -40.44
C GLY A 217 -23.04 -37.31 -39.98
N GLN A 218 -23.45 -38.50 -39.56
CA GLN A 218 -22.56 -39.63 -39.29
C GLN A 218 -22.43 -40.49 -40.56
N LEU A 219 -21.18 -40.75 -40.98
CA LEU A 219 -20.87 -41.64 -42.10
C LEU A 219 -21.05 -43.09 -41.67
N THR A 220 -21.96 -43.81 -42.33
CA THR A 220 -22.15 -45.26 -42.16
C THR A 220 -22.14 -45.97 -43.50
N ILE A 221 -21.85 -47.27 -43.50
CA ILE A 221 -21.82 -48.09 -44.71
C ILE A 221 -23.08 -48.95 -44.74
N GLY A 222 -23.89 -48.82 -45.79
CA GLY A 222 -25.10 -49.62 -45.98
C GLY A 222 -24.81 -51.08 -46.30
N GLU A 223 -25.82 -51.95 -46.20
CA GLU A 223 -25.67 -53.42 -46.34
C GLU A 223 -25.12 -53.89 -47.72
N SER A 224 -25.06 -53.01 -48.72
CA SER A 224 -24.44 -53.22 -50.04
C SER A 224 -23.00 -52.69 -50.18
N GLY A 225 -22.42 -52.07 -49.14
CA GLY A 225 -21.06 -51.50 -49.17
C GLY A 225 -20.96 -50.03 -49.59
N GLU A 226 -22.08 -49.32 -49.78
CA GLU A 226 -22.12 -47.89 -50.13
C GLU A 226 -22.08 -46.98 -48.88
N LEU A 227 -21.32 -45.87 -48.95
CA LEU A 227 -21.27 -44.85 -47.90
C LEU A 227 -22.57 -44.01 -47.90
N LYS A 228 -23.32 -44.05 -46.78
CA LYS A 228 -24.50 -43.22 -46.51
C LYS A 228 -24.21 -42.25 -45.36
N ILE A 229 -24.59 -40.99 -45.55
CA ILE A 229 -24.60 -39.98 -44.50
C ILE A 229 -26.00 -40.02 -43.90
N ILE A 230 -26.10 -40.48 -42.66
CA ILE A 230 -27.33 -40.40 -41.85
C ILE A 230 -27.15 -39.29 -40.83
N GLU A 231 -28.22 -38.54 -40.59
CA GLU A 231 -28.25 -37.53 -39.54
C GLU A 231 -27.91 -38.21 -38.21
N ALA A 232 -26.87 -37.74 -37.52
CA ALA A 232 -26.53 -38.30 -36.22
C ALA A 232 -27.75 -38.12 -35.30
N PRO A 233 -28.18 -39.14 -34.54
CA PRO A 233 -29.22 -38.94 -33.55
C PRO A 233 -28.79 -37.76 -32.68
N LYS A 234 -29.67 -36.77 -32.53
CA LYS A 234 -29.41 -35.58 -31.72
C LYS A 234 -28.94 -36.05 -30.35
N SER A 235 -27.62 -36.07 -30.13
CA SER A 235 -27.10 -36.06 -28.79
C SER A 235 -27.47 -34.67 -28.30
N ASP A 236 -28.38 -34.60 -27.34
CA ASP A 236 -28.69 -33.40 -26.59
C ASP A 236 -27.38 -32.92 -25.95
N ASN A 237 -26.58 -32.17 -26.70
CA ASN A 237 -25.51 -31.33 -26.17
C ASN A 237 -26.19 -30.10 -25.55
N ASN A 238 -26.96 -30.39 -24.52
CA ASN A 238 -27.58 -29.49 -23.56
C ASN A 238 -26.74 -29.51 -22.27
N GLU A 239 -25.41 -29.42 -22.39
CA GLU A 239 -24.51 -29.37 -21.21
C GLU A 239 -24.73 -28.13 -20.32
N LEU A 240 -25.62 -27.20 -20.72
CA LEU A 240 -26.05 -26.04 -19.93
C LEU A 240 -27.54 -26.06 -19.50
N LEU A 241 -28.28 -27.12 -19.82
CA LEU A 241 -29.74 -27.18 -19.64
C LEU A 241 -30.22 -28.28 -18.68
N LEU A 242 -29.31 -28.94 -17.95
CA LEU A 242 -29.64 -29.92 -16.90
C LEU A 242 -29.58 -29.29 -15.49
N LEU A 243 -30.39 -28.25 -15.27
CA LEU A 243 -30.85 -27.90 -13.92
C LEU A 243 -32.32 -28.35 -13.87
N ASP A 244 -32.67 -29.23 -12.93
CA ASP A 244 -34.05 -29.72 -12.74
C ASP A 244 -35.03 -28.53 -12.64
N GLU A 245 -35.98 -28.43 -13.59
CA GLU A 245 -36.97 -27.34 -13.70
C GLU A 245 -37.79 -27.12 -12.40
N ALA A 246 -37.94 -28.16 -11.58
CA ALA A 246 -38.61 -28.06 -10.29
C ALA A 246 -37.79 -27.25 -9.27
N SER A 247 -36.48 -27.48 -9.20
CA SER A 247 -35.58 -26.83 -8.23
C SER A 247 -35.35 -25.34 -8.50
N SER A 248 -35.43 -24.90 -9.77
CA SER A 248 -35.25 -23.48 -10.11
C SER A 248 -36.46 -22.62 -9.73
N THR A 249 -37.65 -23.21 -9.66
CA THR A 249 -38.88 -22.48 -9.33
C THR A 249 -38.94 -22.16 -7.84
N ASP A 250 -38.50 -23.09 -6.98
CA ASP A 250 -38.42 -22.88 -5.53
C ASP A 250 -37.33 -21.87 -5.16
N LEU A 251 -36.13 -21.98 -5.74
CA LEU A 251 -35.04 -21.01 -5.56
C LEU A 251 -35.43 -19.58 -5.94
N THR A 252 -36.26 -19.42 -6.98
CA THR A 252 -36.80 -18.12 -7.42
C THR A 252 -37.63 -17.50 -6.31
N GLN A 253 -38.48 -18.29 -5.65
CA GLN A 253 -39.28 -17.83 -4.52
C GLN A 253 -38.40 -17.50 -3.31
N VAL A 254 -37.37 -18.31 -3.02
CA VAL A 254 -36.43 -18.05 -1.91
C VAL A 254 -35.74 -16.69 -2.09
N PHE A 255 -35.19 -16.38 -3.27
CA PHE A 255 -34.56 -15.08 -3.52
C PHE A 255 -35.56 -13.90 -3.47
N ALA A 256 -36.79 -14.12 -3.94
CA ALA A 256 -37.84 -13.11 -3.91
C ALA A 256 -38.28 -12.79 -2.46
N GLU A 257 -38.38 -13.81 -1.61
CA GLU A 257 -38.69 -13.68 -0.18
C GLU A 257 -37.53 -13.05 0.60
N ASP A 258 -36.30 -13.46 0.30
CA ASP A 258 -35.08 -12.90 0.91
C ASP A 258 -34.98 -11.39 0.67
N TYR A 259 -35.14 -10.94 -0.59
CA TYR A 259 -35.18 -9.51 -0.92
C TYR A 259 -36.28 -8.75 -0.17
N ASN A 260 -37.50 -9.30 -0.13
CA ASN A 260 -38.62 -8.63 0.55
C ASN A 260 -38.44 -8.56 2.07
N SER A 261 -37.74 -9.53 2.66
CA SER A 261 -37.49 -9.56 4.10
C SER A 261 -36.44 -8.53 4.53
N LEU A 262 -35.50 -8.21 3.64
CA LEU A 262 -34.37 -7.32 3.92
C LEU A 262 -34.59 -5.88 3.43
N SER A 263 -35.47 -5.67 2.44
CA SER A 263 -35.69 -4.35 1.85
C SER A 263 -36.68 -3.51 2.65
N GLU A 264 -36.24 -2.32 3.08
CA GLU A 264 -37.09 -1.35 3.76
C GLU A 264 -38.17 -0.75 2.83
N THR A 265 -37.87 -0.69 1.52
CA THR A 265 -38.79 -0.19 0.48
C THR A 265 -38.77 -1.12 -0.74
N PRO A 266 -39.48 -2.27 -0.68
CA PRO A 266 -39.44 -3.27 -1.74
C PRO A 266 -39.92 -2.70 -3.07
N SER A 267 -39.12 -2.90 -4.12
CA SER A 267 -39.46 -2.53 -5.49
C SER A 267 -39.66 -3.79 -6.33
N PRO A 268 -40.80 -3.94 -7.03
CA PRO A 268 -41.01 -5.09 -7.93
C PRO A 268 -39.90 -5.23 -8.97
N TYR A 269 -39.41 -4.11 -9.51
CA TYR A 269 -38.32 -4.11 -10.47
C TYR A 269 -37.01 -4.68 -9.90
N VAL A 270 -36.67 -4.29 -8.66
CA VAL A 270 -35.42 -4.74 -8.00
C VAL A 270 -35.55 -6.21 -7.60
N GLN A 271 -36.72 -6.62 -7.12
CA GLN A 271 -37.02 -8.02 -6.85
C GLN A 271 -36.81 -8.87 -8.12
N ASP A 272 -37.40 -8.45 -9.24
CA ASP A 272 -37.26 -9.17 -10.50
C ASP A 272 -35.80 -9.16 -11.00
N LEU A 273 -35.06 -8.07 -10.79
CA LEU A 273 -33.63 -8.00 -11.13
C LEU A 273 -32.81 -8.99 -10.31
N VAL A 274 -33.03 -9.07 -9.00
CA VAL A 274 -32.37 -10.03 -8.10
C VAL A 274 -32.67 -11.46 -8.55
N VAL A 275 -33.95 -11.77 -8.75
CA VAL A 275 -34.40 -13.09 -9.19
C VAL A 275 -33.77 -13.45 -10.53
N ARG A 276 -33.81 -12.57 -11.55
CA ARG A 276 -33.20 -12.86 -12.87
C ARG A 276 -31.68 -13.05 -12.78
N THR A 277 -31.03 -12.32 -11.88
CA THR A 277 -29.58 -12.41 -11.70
C THR A 277 -29.18 -13.78 -11.14
N PHE A 278 -29.83 -14.22 -10.06
CA PHE A 278 -29.45 -15.42 -9.31
C PHE A 278 -30.25 -16.68 -9.68
N SER A 279 -31.42 -16.56 -10.29
CA SER A 279 -32.26 -17.65 -10.77
C SER A 279 -32.91 -17.30 -12.13
N PRO A 280 -32.11 -17.23 -13.21
CA PRO A 280 -32.63 -16.89 -14.54
C PRO A 280 -33.61 -17.97 -15.01
N LEU A 281 -34.87 -17.61 -15.19
CA LEU A 281 -35.87 -18.47 -15.81
C LEU A 281 -35.66 -18.55 -17.34
N PRO A 282 -36.09 -19.64 -18.01
CA PRO A 282 -36.17 -19.68 -19.47
C PRO A 282 -36.98 -18.47 -19.97
N ALA A 283 -36.48 -17.80 -21.01
CA ALA A 283 -36.95 -16.49 -21.46
C ALA A 283 -38.48 -16.41 -21.57
N VAL A 284 -39.12 -15.82 -20.56
CA VAL A 284 -40.49 -15.34 -20.68
C VAL A 284 -40.39 -14.04 -21.44
N GLN A 285 -40.91 -14.01 -22.67
CA GLN A 285 -41.06 -12.78 -23.45
C GLN A 285 -41.99 -11.83 -22.71
N THR A 286 -41.42 -10.95 -21.89
CA THR A 286 -42.08 -9.70 -21.52
C THR A 286 -42.04 -8.77 -22.73
N ASP A 287 -43.18 -8.17 -23.08
CA ASP A 287 -43.24 -7.03 -24.01
C ASP A 287 -42.44 -5.88 -23.39
N VAL A 288 -41.18 -5.74 -23.80
CA VAL A 288 -40.25 -4.74 -23.26
C VAL A 288 -40.15 -3.60 -24.26
N ASP A 289 -40.35 -2.37 -23.79
CA ASP A 289 -40.07 -1.17 -24.59
C ASP A 289 -38.55 -1.03 -24.78
N THR A 290 -38.08 -1.48 -25.94
CA THR A 290 -36.66 -1.47 -26.30
C THR A 290 -36.05 -0.07 -26.25
N SER A 291 -36.84 0.97 -26.56
CA SER A 291 -36.32 2.34 -26.57
C SER A 291 -36.03 2.85 -25.16
N VAL A 292 -36.93 2.55 -24.22
CA VAL A 292 -36.79 2.90 -22.80
C VAL A 292 -35.65 2.11 -22.16
N GLU A 293 -35.48 0.83 -22.47
CA GLU A 293 -34.38 0.03 -21.92
C GLU A 293 -33.01 0.49 -22.43
N VAL A 294 -32.89 0.84 -23.71
CA VAL A 294 -31.64 1.41 -24.26
C VAL A 294 -31.32 2.73 -23.56
N GLN A 295 -32.33 3.57 -23.30
CA GLN A 295 -32.15 4.81 -22.54
C GLN A 295 -31.73 4.54 -21.09
N ASN A 296 -32.38 3.59 -20.41
CA ASN A 296 -32.05 3.19 -19.04
C ASN A 296 -30.62 2.65 -18.95
N TYR A 297 -30.24 1.74 -19.85
CA TYR A 297 -28.88 1.22 -19.95
C TYR A 297 -27.84 2.34 -20.06
N ASN A 298 -28.01 3.25 -21.02
CA ASN A 298 -27.06 4.35 -21.22
C ASN A 298 -27.00 5.29 -20.00
N THR A 299 -28.15 5.57 -19.36
CA THR A 299 -28.24 6.40 -18.16
C THR A 299 -27.55 5.75 -16.97
N TYR A 300 -27.79 4.47 -16.73
CA TYR A 300 -27.18 3.70 -15.63
C TYR A 300 -25.67 3.56 -15.84
N LEU A 301 -25.24 3.31 -17.07
CA LEU A 301 -23.82 3.21 -17.42
C LEU A 301 -23.08 4.54 -17.18
N GLU A 302 -23.67 5.67 -17.59
CA GLU A 302 -23.09 6.99 -17.38
C GLU A 302 -23.08 7.37 -15.89
N PHE A 303 -24.14 7.04 -15.15
CA PHE A 303 -24.19 7.23 -13.71
C PHE A 303 -23.12 6.39 -12.98
N TYR A 304 -23.02 5.09 -13.30
CA TYR A 304 -22.02 4.18 -12.73
C TYR A 304 -20.60 4.69 -12.98
N LYS A 305 -20.31 5.10 -14.21
CA LYS A 305 -19.02 5.71 -14.57
C LYS A 305 -18.72 6.91 -13.68
N ASN A 306 -19.62 7.89 -13.63
CA ASN A 306 -19.39 9.13 -12.89
C ASN A 306 -19.21 8.87 -11.39
N ALA A 307 -20.03 7.99 -10.81
CA ALA A 307 -19.93 7.60 -9.41
C ALA A 307 -18.59 6.88 -9.11
N LYS A 308 -18.12 5.99 -9.99
CA LYS A 308 -16.83 5.32 -9.84
C LYS A 308 -15.64 6.25 -10.06
N ASP A 309 -15.72 7.18 -11.02
CA ASP A 309 -14.69 8.21 -11.25
C ASP A 309 -14.51 9.07 -9.99
N ASP A 310 -15.61 9.54 -9.39
CA ASP A 310 -15.57 10.36 -8.18
C ASP A 310 -15.08 9.54 -6.95
N PHE A 311 -15.48 8.27 -6.83
CA PHE A 311 -14.95 7.36 -5.82
C PHE A 311 -13.43 7.19 -5.94
N VAL A 312 -12.93 6.86 -7.14
CA VAL A 312 -11.51 6.62 -7.39
C VAL A 312 -10.68 7.87 -7.09
N LYS A 313 -11.16 9.05 -7.47
CA LYS A 313 -10.49 10.33 -7.15
C LYS A 313 -10.39 10.58 -5.66
N THR A 314 -11.46 10.32 -4.91
CA THR A 314 -11.47 10.50 -3.45
C THR A 314 -10.62 9.47 -2.73
N VAL A 315 -10.68 8.20 -3.12
CA VAL A 315 -10.02 7.10 -2.42
C VAL A 315 -8.53 6.98 -2.75
N LYS A 316 -8.10 7.44 -3.93
CA LYS A 316 -6.72 7.29 -4.41
C LYS A 316 -5.66 7.74 -3.39
N PRO A 317 -5.72 8.95 -2.79
CA PRO A 317 -4.72 9.37 -1.80
C PRO A 317 -4.67 8.44 -0.58
N LEU A 318 -5.82 7.94 -0.12
CA LEU A 318 -5.88 6.99 0.99
C LEU A 318 -5.27 5.64 0.61
N VAL A 319 -5.55 5.15 -0.61
CA VAL A 319 -5.01 3.89 -1.13
C VAL A 319 -3.49 3.97 -1.31
N GLU A 320 -2.94 5.09 -1.79
CA GLU A 320 -1.49 5.28 -1.88
C GLU A 320 -0.81 5.19 -0.52
N LYS A 321 -1.45 5.72 0.55
CA LYS A 321 -0.98 5.57 1.95
C LYS A 321 -1.04 4.12 2.41
N ILE A 322 -2.16 3.44 2.19
CA ILE A 322 -2.35 2.01 2.54
C ILE A 322 -1.28 1.15 1.84
N LEU A 323 -1.05 1.38 0.55
CA LEU A 323 -0.01 0.72 -0.22
C LEU A 323 1.39 1.03 0.32
N GLY A 324 1.65 2.27 0.74
CA GLY A 324 2.89 2.64 1.41
C GLY A 324 3.15 1.81 2.67
N VAL A 325 2.15 1.72 3.57
CA VAL A 325 2.25 0.90 4.79
C VAL A 325 2.46 -0.59 4.45
N LYS A 326 1.73 -1.12 3.46
CA LYS A 326 1.95 -2.48 2.97
C LYS A 326 3.39 -2.67 2.48
N MET A 327 3.88 -1.75 1.64
CA MET A 327 5.21 -1.85 1.07
C MET A 327 6.30 -1.73 2.12
N PHE A 328 6.10 -0.97 3.21
CA PHE A 328 7.01 -0.97 4.35
C PHE A 328 7.15 -2.37 4.97
N PHE A 329 6.03 -3.02 5.31
CA PHE A 329 6.04 -4.35 5.94
C PHE A 329 6.50 -5.45 4.99
N ASP A 330 6.12 -5.37 3.70
CA ASP A 330 6.54 -6.32 2.67
C ASP A 330 8.07 -6.40 2.55
N GLN A 331 8.83 -5.33 2.88
CA GLN A 331 10.29 -5.38 2.80
C GLN A 331 10.92 -6.43 3.73
N TYR A 332 10.24 -6.80 4.82
CA TYR A 332 10.67 -7.85 5.74
C TYR A 332 10.34 -9.26 5.21
N ALA A 333 10.87 -9.59 4.04
CA ALA A 333 10.65 -10.86 3.36
C ALA A 333 11.58 -11.98 3.86
N THR A 334 11.43 -12.40 5.12
CA THR A 334 12.17 -13.55 5.70
C THR A 334 11.23 -14.63 6.24
N LYS A 335 11.65 -15.90 6.12
CA LYS A 335 10.92 -17.06 6.66
C LYS A 335 11.01 -17.13 8.19
N ASN A 336 12.16 -16.78 8.74
CA ASN A 336 12.41 -16.85 10.17
C ASN A 336 12.20 -15.47 10.78
N LYS A 337 11.10 -15.32 11.55
CA LYS A 337 10.84 -14.08 12.27
C LYS A 337 11.86 -13.90 13.39
N GLY A 338 12.52 -12.73 13.41
CA GLY A 338 13.40 -12.28 14.48
C GLY A 338 12.93 -10.94 15.02
N MET A 339 13.78 -9.92 14.92
CA MET A 339 13.40 -8.51 15.13
C MET A 339 12.48 -8.01 13.99
N VAL A 340 11.18 -8.30 14.07
CA VAL A 340 10.19 -7.85 13.09
C VAL A 340 10.02 -6.33 13.17
N PRO A 341 10.04 -5.60 12.04
CA PRO A 341 9.75 -4.16 12.03
C PRO A 341 8.38 -3.84 12.62
N SER A 342 8.27 -2.71 13.30
CA SER A 342 6.99 -2.18 13.80
C SER A 342 6.85 -0.71 13.46
N MET A 343 5.63 -0.26 13.21
CA MET A 343 5.32 1.12 12.83
C MET A 343 4.35 1.75 13.82
N LEU A 344 4.73 2.89 14.41
CA LEU A 344 3.83 3.75 15.17
C LEU A 344 3.28 4.82 14.24
N ILE A 345 1.97 4.87 14.04
CA ILE A 345 1.36 5.84 13.13
C ILE A 345 0.81 7.01 13.96
N SER A 346 1.26 8.24 13.67
CA SER A 346 0.79 9.43 14.39
C SER A 346 -0.71 9.65 14.23
N ASN A 347 -1.25 9.26 13.08
CA ASN A 347 -2.62 9.48 12.64
C ASN A 347 -3.02 10.96 12.70
N THR A 348 -2.06 11.84 12.44
CA THR A 348 -2.26 13.29 12.39
C THR A 348 -1.57 13.84 11.15
N LYS A 349 -2.20 14.82 10.51
CA LYS A 349 -1.52 15.59 9.47
C LYS A 349 -0.25 16.23 10.02
N LEU A 350 0.82 16.26 9.23
CA LEU A 350 2.12 16.72 9.69
C LEU A 350 2.08 18.17 10.16
N ASP A 351 1.42 19.04 9.40
CA ASP A 351 1.24 20.46 9.69
C ASP A 351 0.59 20.69 11.06
N MET A 352 -0.38 19.86 11.44
CA MET A 352 -1.04 19.85 12.73
C MET A 352 -0.13 19.34 13.85
N LEU A 353 0.66 18.30 13.58
CA LEU A 353 1.61 17.73 14.55
C LEU A 353 2.71 18.72 14.95
N VAL A 354 3.24 19.46 13.97
CA VAL A 354 4.33 20.41 14.18
C VAL A 354 3.86 21.82 14.55
N LYS A 355 2.56 22.03 14.82
CA LYS A 355 2.09 23.30 15.40
C LYS A 355 2.79 23.54 16.73
N SER A 356 3.13 24.80 17.01
CA SER A 356 3.80 25.19 18.26
C SER A 356 3.05 24.75 19.53
N SER A 357 1.71 24.65 19.47
CA SER A 357 0.89 24.14 20.57
C SER A 357 0.99 22.63 20.79
N ASN A 358 1.42 21.87 19.78
CA ASN A 358 1.42 20.41 19.75
C ASN A 358 2.83 19.81 19.81
N ILE A 359 3.87 20.55 19.40
CA ILE A 359 5.28 20.15 19.52
C ILE A 359 5.61 19.63 20.93
N PRO A 360 5.21 20.29 22.04
CA PRO A 360 5.51 19.79 23.38
C PRO A 360 4.98 18.38 23.65
N ARG A 361 3.86 17.99 23.01
CA ARG A 361 3.28 16.64 23.16
C ARG A 361 4.13 15.60 22.45
N LEU A 362 4.62 15.91 21.25
CA LEU A 362 5.55 15.06 20.52
C LEU A 362 6.87 14.93 21.28
N GLU A 363 7.41 16.04 21.81
CA GLU A 363 8.61 16.06 22.63
C GLU A 363 8.44 15.22 23.90
N THR A 364 7.33 15.38 24.63
CA THR A 364 7.06 14.60 25.85
C THR A 364 6.99 13.09 25.55
N TYR A 365 6.36 12.71 24.43
CA TYR A 365 6.36 11.32 23.97
C TYR A 365 7.78 10.84 23.67
N LEU A 366 8.54 11.54 22.83
CA LEU A 366 9.91 11.15 22.46
C LEU A 366 10.89 11.18 23.64
N ASN A 367 10.75 12.12 24.58
CA ASN A 367 11.47 12.13 25.86
C ASN A 367 11.22 10.83 26.63
N THR A 368 9.99 10.34 26.61
CA THR A 368 9.63 9.11 27.30
C THR A 368 10.27 7.88 26.68
N VAL A 369 10.25 7.77 25.34
CA VAL A 369 10.65 6.53 24.65
C VAL A 369 12.09 6.53 24.11
N ASN A 370 12.70 7.70 23.89
CA ASN A 370 14.05 7.84 23.33
C ASN A 370 15.08 8.40 24.31
N ALA A 371 14.67 9.20 25.31
CA ALA A 371 15.61 9.84 26.22
C ALA A 371 15.87 9.05 27.51
N LYS A 372 15.20 7.91 27.72
CA LYS A 372 15.43 7.00 28.86
C LYS A 372 16.39 5.86 28.49
N ASN A 373 16.93 5.17 29.50
CA ASN A 373 17.77 3.97 29.34
C ASN A 373 16.95 2.67 29.19
N ASP A 374 15.67 2.79 28.84
CA ASP A 374 14.81 1.70 28.41
C ASP A 374 14.61 1.82 26.89
N PHE A 375 14.92 0.74 26.18
CA PHE A 375 14.95 0.71 24.72
C PHE A 375 13.78 -0.04 24.08
N SER A 376 12.82 -0.53 24.88
CA SER A 376 11.66 -1.30 24.39
C SER A 376 10.83 -0.51 23.36
N ASP A 377 10.66 0.79 23.60
CA ASP A 377 9.78 1.65 22.83
C ASP A 377 10.49 2.69 21.98
N THR A 378 11.82 2.68 21.99
CA THR A 378 12.64 3.66 21.28
C THR A 378 12.36 3.69 19.79
N ILE A 379 12.09 4.90 19.28
CA ILE A 379 11.92 5.17 17.86
C ILE A 379 13.30 5.36 17.23
N TRP A 380 13.55 4.68 16.11
CA TRP A 380 14.80 4.77 15.34
C TRP A 380 14.60 5.49 14.02
N PHE A 381 13.47 5.24 13.36
CA PHE A 381 13.19 5.77 12.04
C PHE A 381 11.89 6.58 12.02
N GLY A 382 11.80 7.54 11.10
CA GLY A 382 10.60 8.31 10.80
C GLY A 382 10.28 8.25 9.30
N ILE A 383 9.01 8.34 8.93
CA ILE A 383 8.55 8.41 7.53
C ILE A 383 7.70 9.67 7.35
N VAL A 384 8.09 10.53 6.41
CA VAL A 384 7.31 11.70 5.96
C VAL A 384 7.10 11.61 4.44
N PRO A 385 5.97 11.09 3.97
CA PRO A 385 5.70 10.99 2.54
C PRO A 385 5.17 12.31 1.98
N SER A 386 4.98 12.35 0.66
CA SER A 386 4.27 13.40 -0.06
C SER A 386 4.75 14.83 0.21
N VAL A 387 6.06 15.05 0.36
CA VAL A 387 6.63 16.39 0.53
C VAL A 387 6.53 17.16 -0.79
N GLU A 388 6.12 18.42 -0.74
CA GLU A 388 5.96 19.25 -1.93
C GLU A 388 7.29 19.40 -2.70
N LEU A 389 7.29 19.10 -4.01
CA LEU A 389 8.46 19.26 -4.88
C LEU A 389 8.42 20.62 -5.59
N GLU A 390 7.26 21.04 -6.08
CA GLU A 390 7.11 22.28 -6.86
C GLU A 390 6.71 23.51 -6.04
N ASN A 391 7.41 24.63 -6.24
CA ASN A 391 6.75 25.95 -6.24
C ASN A 391 6.38 26.23 -7.69
N THR A 392 5.18 25.87 -8.13
CA THR A 392 4.83 26.08 -9.53
C THR A 392 4.72 27.57 -9.86
N SER A 393 5.79 28.15 -10.39
CA SER A 393 5.75 29.29 -11.31
C SER A 393 5.04 28.82 -12.59
N GLN A 394 3.74 28.56 -12.51
CA GLN A 394 2.96 28.25 -13.70
C GLN A 394 2.99 29.49 -14.60
N VAL A 395 3.46 29.32 -15.83
CA VAL A 395 3.21 30.28 -16.91
C VAL A 395 1.71 30.54 -16.92
N LYS A 396 1.29 31.76 -16.56
CA LYS A 396 -0.12 32.17 -16.67
C LYS A 396 -0.48 32.12 -18.16
N VAL A 397 -1.12 31.04 -18.58
CA VAL A 397 -1.66 30.90 -19.92
C VAL A 397 -2.80 31.89 -20.07
N SER A 398 -2.58 32.98 -20.82
CA SER A 398 -3.59 34.04 -21.03
C SER A 398 -4.74 33.60 -21.95
N ARG A 399 -4.56 32.53 -22.74
CA ARG A 399 -5.57 31.91 -23.60
C ARG A 399 -5.38 30.40 -23.67
N THR A 400 -6.37 29.64 -23.21
CA THR A 400 -6.48 28.19 -23.39
C THR A 400 -6.91 27.89 -24.83
N ARG A 401 -5.97 27.43 -25.67
CA ARG A 401 -6.25 27.04 -27.07
C ARG A 401 -6.68 25.57 -27.20
N PHE A 402 -6.35 24.76 -26.21
CA PHE A 402 -6.70 23.34 -26.11
C PHE A 402 -7.33 23.10 -24.74
N ARG A 403 -8.28 22.16 -24.65
CA ARG A 403 -8.82 21.71 -23.36
C ARG A 403 -7.70 21.00 -22.61
N GLY A 404 -7.13 21.67 -21.62
CA GLY A 404 -6.19 21.06 -20.68
C GLY A 404 -6.94 20.29 -19.61
N ASN A 405 -6.22 19.53 -18.80
CA ASN A 405 -6.79 18.99 -17.57
C ASN A 405 -7.31 20.18 -16.74
N ASP A 406 -8.56 20.07 -16.25
CA ASP A 406 -9.01 20.96 -15.19
C ASP A 406 -7.97 20.91 -14.08
N LYS A 407 -7.62 22.06 -13.50
CA LYS A 407 -6.64 22.14 -12.42
C LYS A 407 -7.20 21.36 -11.23
N VAL A 408 -6.99 20.05 -11.19
CA VAL A 408 -7.22 19.23 -10.02
C VAL A 408 -6.38 19.89 -8.94
N VAL A 409 -7.04 20.37 -7.89
CA VAL A 409 -6.41 20.97 -6.72
C VAL A 409 -5.27 20.04 -6.33
N LYS A 410 -4.03 20.54 -6.37
CA LYS A 410 -2.85 19.77 -6.01
C LYS A 410 -3.09 19.13 -4.63
N GLN A 411 -2.75 17.85 -4.52
CA GLN A 411 -2.93 17.00 -3.34
C GLN A 411 -2.50 17.70 -2.04
N ASP A 412 -3.15 17.31 -0.93
CA ASP A 412 -2.72 17.54 0.46
C ASP A 412 -1.28 17.01 0.68
N GLY A 413 -0.29 17.75 0.19
CA GLY A 413 1.14 17.48 0.36
C GLY A 413 1.67 18.08 1.65
N ASN A 414 2.77 17.50 2.15
CA ASN A 414 3.47 18.03 3.32
C ASN A 414 4.42 19.16 2.89
N SER A 415 4.31 20.32 3.52
CA SER A 415 5.20 21.45 3.19
C SER A 415 6.63 21.20 3.67
N MET A 416 7.60 21.82 2.98
CA MET A 416 9.02 21.73 3.36
C MET A 416 9.28 22.37 4.74
N GLU A 417 8.50 23.40 5.09
CA GLU A 417 8.52 24.04 6.40
C GLU A 417 8.08 23.08 7.50
N SER A 418 7.01 22.31 7.26
CA SER A 418 6.50 21.32 8.21
C SER A 418 7.51 20.19 8.45
N LEU A 419 8.15 19.71 7.38
CA LEU A 419 9.26 18.75 7.48
C LEU A 419 10.43 19.33 8.28
N THR A 420 10.80 20.58 8.03
CA THR A 420 11.91 21.25 8.74
C THR A 420 11.62 21.40 10.24
N MET A 421 10.39 21.76 10.61
CA MET A 421 9.98 21.83 12.02
C MET A 421 10.02 20.46 12.69
N LEU A 422 9.56 19.41 12.01
CA LEU A 422 9.67 18.05 12.53
C LEU A 422 11.14 17.63 12.73
N LEU A 423 12.00 17.85 11.72
CA LEU A 423 13.42 17.52 11.78
C LEU A 423 14.13 18.23 12.94
N GLN A 424 13.75 19.49 13.19
CA GLN A 424 14.28 20.26 14.31
C GLN A 424 13.94 19.64 15.67
N VAL A 425 12.76 19.03 15.82
CA VAL A 425 12.34 18.33 17.05
C VAL A 425 13.02 16.95 17.15
N VAL A 426 12.98 16.17 16.08
CA VAL A 426 13.40 14.76 16.14
C VAL A 426 14.92 14.54 16.21
N LYS A 427 15.72 15.56 15.85
CA LYS A 427 17.18 15.51 15.91
C LYS A 427 17.69 15.23 17.33
N ASP A 428 17.04 15.79 18.34
CA ASP A 428 17.45 15.67 19.76
C ASP A 428 17.25 14.23 20.25
N TYR A 429 16.38 13.48 19.58
CA TYR A 429 16.09 12.07 19.85
C TYR A 429 16.79 11.10 18.88
N LYS A 430 17.60 11.65 17.96
CA LYS A 430 18.39 10.94 16.94
C LYS A 430 17.57 10.01 16.05
N VAL A 431 16.35 10.43 15.69
CA VAL A 431 15.46 9.66 14.80
C VAL A 431 15.77 10.01 13.35
N GLN A 432 16.14 9.01 12.55
CA GLN A 432 16.42 9.19 11.13
C GLN A 432 15.12 9.19 10.30
N VAL A 433 14.81 10.30 9.66
CA VAL A 433 13.56 10.54 8.93
C VAL A 433 13.77 10.37 7.43
N PHE A 434 13.14 9.34 6.88
CA PHE A 434 13.00 9.12 5.44
C PHE A 434 11.83 9.94 4.94
N PHE A 435 12.07 10.76 3.91
CA PHE A 435 11.00 11.50 3.27
C PHE A 435 11.04 11.34 1.76
N SER A 436 9.87 11.41 1.14
CA SER A 436 9.74 11.35 -0.32
C SER A 436 8.87 12.49 -0.80
N PHE A 437 9.13 12.94 -2.01
CA PHE A 437 8.33 13.99 -2.63
C PHE A 437 6.96 13.47 -3.06
N GLU A 438 6.04 14.39 -3.36
CA GLU A 438 4.71 14.12 -3.89
C GLU A 438 4.73 13.05 -4.98
N SER A 439 3.83 12.08 -4.84
CA SER A 439 3.75 10.93 -5.74
C SER A 439 3.07 11.33 -7.04
N GLY A 440 3.73 11.09 -8.17
CA GLY A 440 3.17 11.40 -9.48
C GLY A 440 4.17 11.13 -10.59
N GLU A 441 3.75 11.36 -11.83
CA GLU A 441 4.57 11.12 -13.04
C GLU A 441 5.95 11.80 -12.96
N GLU A 442 6.00 13.00 -12.38
CA GLU A 442 7.23 13.77 -12.22
C GLU A 442 8.19 13.21 -11.16
N THR A 443 7.80 12.23 -10.36
CA THR A 443 8.65 11.64 -9.33
C THR A 443 8.98 10.18 -9.55
N THR A 444 8.66 9.63 -10.72
CA THR A 444 8.89 8.22 -11.11
C THR A 444 10.32 7.93 -11.58
N PHE A 445 10.65 6.64 -11.74
CA PHE A 445 11.87 6.18 -12.40
C PHE A 445 12.02 6.74 -13.82
N SER A 446 10.93 6.81 -14.59
CA SER A 446 10.92 7.36 -15.95
C SER A 446 11.27 8.85 -15.96
N SER A 447 10.68 9.64 -15.05
CA SER A 447 11.02 11.07 -14.92
C SER A 447 12.46 11.28 -14.46
N MET A 448 12.94 10.51 -13.47
CA MET A 448 14.34 10.61 -13.04
C MET A 448 15.33 10.19 -14.15
N ALA A 449 15.01 9.16 -14.94
CA ALA A 449 15.84 8.70 -16.05
C ALA A 449 16.01 9.75 -17.16
N THR A 450 15.06 10.69 -17.27
CA THR A 450 15.02 11.72 -18.32
C THR A 450 15.45 13.09 -17.81
N ALA A 451 14.92 13.54 -16.67
CA ALA A 451 15.19 14.84 -16.07
C ALA A 451 16.38 14.86 -15.10
N GLY A 452 16.84 13.69 -14.62
CA GLY A 452 17.91 13.56 -13.65
C GLY A 452 17.51 13.91 -12.22
N ILE A 453 18.52 14.09 -11.36
CA ILE A 453 18.34 14.25 -9.92
C ILE A 453 18.43 15.70 -9.41
N ASP A 454 18.80 16.65 -10.27
CA ASP A 454 19.14 18.02 -9.85
C ASP A 454 17.96 18.74 -9.17
N LYS A 455 16.73 18.52 -9.64
CA LYS A 455 15.52 19.09 -9.03
C LYS A 455 15.35 18.69 -7.56
N TYR A 456 15.68 17.46 -7.20
CA TYR A 456 15.60 16.96 -5.83
C TYR A 456 16.69 17.58 -4.95
N ILE A 457 17.90 17.71 -5.49
CA ILE A 457 19.03 18.33 -4.79
C ILE A 457 18.73 19.80 -4.49
N GLU A 458 18.26 20.55 -5.49
CA GLU A 458 17.92 21.96 -5.36
C GLU A 458 16.86 22.17 -4.26
N LYS A 459 15.78 21.37 -4.31
CA LYS A 459 14.71 21.45 -3.31
C LYS A 459 15.17 21.06 -1.90
N CYS A 460 16.11 20.11 -1.77
CA CYS A 460 16.67 19.69 -0.48
C CYS A 460 17.79 20.60 0.05
N SER A 461 18.23 21.62 -0.70
CA SER A 461 19.34 22.49 -0.30
C SER A 461 19.10 23.17 1.06
N VAL A 462 17.84 23.50 1.38
CA VAL A 462 17.43 24.09 2.66
C VAL A 462 17.64 23.16 3.88
N LEU A 463 17.77 21.85 3.63
CA LEU A 463 17.98 20.83 4.65
C LEU A 463 19.46 20.53 4.89
N THR A 464 20.38 21.17 4.16
CA THR A 464 21.84 20.96 4.30
C THR A 464 22.47 21.91 5.30
N ARG A 465 23.61 21.49 5.91
CA ARG A 465 24.40 22.29 6.85
C ARG A 465 23.60 22.75 8.08
N LYS A 466 22.69 21.90 8.53
CA LYS A 466 21.88 22.05 9.74
C LYS A 466 22.23 20.92 10.70
N GLU A 467 22.00 21.13 11.98
CA GLU A 467 22.22 20.09 12.99
C GLU A 467 21.37 18.84 12.73
N TYR A 468 20.17 19.02 12.18
CA TYR A 468 19.29 17.90 11.81
C TYR A 468 19.64 17.23 10.47
N SER A 469 20.60 17.76 9.69
CA SER A 469 20.86 17.29 8.32
C SER A 469 21.22 15.79 8.27
N GLU A 470 21.92 15.27 9.28
CA GLU A 470 22.28 13.85 9.31
C GLU A 470 21.11 12.90 9.51
N PHE A 471 19.98 13.42 10.01
CA PHE A 471 18.75 12.69 10.24
C PHE A 471 17.75 12.83 9.08
N ALA A 472 17.97 13.73 8.13
CA ALA A 472 17.09 13.91 6.97
C ALA A 472 17.55 13.05 5.79
N ILE A 473 16.67 12.19 5.26
CA ILE A 473 17.00 11.24 4.19
C ILE A 473 15.98 11.35 3.05
N PRO A 474 16.28 12.11 1.98
CA PRO A 474 15.40 12.17 0.80
C PRO A 474 15.46 10.83 0.06
N SER A 475 14.30 10.24 -0.19
CA SER A 475 14.13 8.97 -0.90
C SER A 475 13.53 9.22 -2.27
N ALA A 476 14.15 8.67 -3.32
CA ALA A 476 13.70 8.83 -4.69
C ALA A 476 14.21 7.69 -5.61
N PRO A 477 13.61 7.47 -6.79
CA PRO A 477 12.29 7.96 -7.19
C PRO A 477 11.15 7.22 -6.45
N ASN A 478 9.93 7.74 -6.57
CA ASN A 478 8.71 7.07 -6.16
C ASN A 478 8.39 5.90 -7.12
N PHE A 479 7.60 4.96 -6.62
CA PHE A 479 7.25 3.73 -7.33
C PHE A 479 5.91 3.84 -8.04
N THR A 480 5.82 3.25 -9.22
CA THR A 480 4.62 3.25 -10.07
C THR A 480 3.91 1.90 -9.97
N ILE A 481 2.71 1.91 -9.40
CA ILE A 481 1.81 0.75 -9.38
C ILE A 481 1.01 0.70 -10.67
N ILE A 482 0.38 1.81 -11.05
CA ILE A 482 -0.31 1.99 -12.34
C ILE A 482 0.22 3.27 -12.99
N PRO A 483 0.81 3.21 -14.20
CA PRO A 483 1.20 4.41 -14.97
C PRO A 483 -0.04 5.19 -15.43
N LYS A 484 0.03 6.52 -15.47
CA LYS A 484 -1.11 7.36 -15.87
C LYS A 484 -1.59 7.04 -17.29
N GLU A 485 -0.68 6.81 -18.23
CA GLU A 485 -1.02 6.49 -19.62
C GLU A 485 -1.64 5.10 -19.80
N LYS A 486 -1.48 4.22 -18.80
CA LYS A 486 -2.06 2.86 -18.79
C LYS A 486 -3.19 2.70 -17.77
N SER A 487 -3.74 3.80 -17.26
CA SER A 487 -4.73 3.78 -16.17
C SER A 487 -6.19 3.78 -16.64
N GLY A 488 -6.43 3.58 -17.94
CA GLY A 488 -7.77 3.60 -18.53
C GLY A 488 -8.45 2.25 -18.35
N VAL A 489 -9.66 2.26 -17.80
CA VAL A 489 -10.51 1.08 -17.63
C VAL A 489 -11.71 1.22 -18.55
N VAL A 490 -11.96 0.22 -19.40
CA VAL A 490 -13.15 0.20 -20.25
C VAL A 490 -14.31 -0.32 -19.40
N ILE A 491 -15.37 0.48 -19.26
CA ILE A 491 -16.56 0.06 -18.53
C ILE A 491 -17.47 -0.71 -19.48
N ASP A 492 -17.96 -0.04 -20.53
CA ASP A 492 -18.72 -0.62 -21.63
C ASP A 492 -18.89 0.42 -22.76
N SER A 493 -19.57 0.05 -23.85
CA SER A 493 -20.01 0.96 -24.91
C SER A 493 -21.47 1.40 -24.72
N ARG A 494 -21.80 2.58 -25.25
CA ARG A 494 -23.21 2.99 -25.41
C ARG A 494 -23.97 2.02 -26.29
N MET A 495 -25.23 1.84 -25.96
CA MET A 495 -26.15 1.01 -26.70
C MET A 495 -26.95 1.86 -27.68
N LEU A 496 -27.08 1.39 -28.90
CA LEU A 496 -27.75 2.08 -30.01
C LEU A 496 -28.95 1.26 -30.47
N GLN A 497 -30.04 1.96 -30.79
CA GLN A 497 -31.15 1.40 -31.52
C GLN A 497 -30.93 1.65 -33.01
N THR A 498 -30.82 0.58 -33.78
CA THR A 498 -30.64 0.58 -35.23
C THR A 498 -31.88 0.03 -35.92
N GLU A 499 -31.97 0.22 -37.24
CA GLU A 499 -33.04 -0.38 -38.07
C GLU A 499 -33.04 -1.92 -37.99
N HIS A 500 -31.89 -2.50 -37.69
CA HIS A 500 -31.70 -3.95 -37.54
C HIS A 500 -31.71 -4.40 -36.09
N GLY A 501 -32.13 -3.59 -35.11
CA GLY A 501 -32.20 -3.99 -33.70
C GLY A 501 -31.28 -3.20 -32.78
N VAL A 502 -30.98 -3.76 -31.61
CA VAL A 502 -30.15 -3.13 -30.59
C VAL A 502 -28.73 -3.69 -30.66
N GLU A 503 -27.73 -2.81 -30.77
CA GLU A 503 -26.32 -3.20 -30.73
C GLU A 503 -25.48 -2.25 -29.87
N LEU A 504 -24.30 -2.71 -29.44
CA LEU A 504 -23.31 -1.87 -28.78
C LEU A 504 -22.53 -1.08 -29.82
N SER A 505 -22.38 0.22 -29.59
CA SER A 505 -21.60 1.09 -30.47
C SER A 505 -20.13 0.65 -30.52
N LYS A 506 -19.59 0.63 -31.74
CA LYS A 506 -18.17 0.38 -32.04
C LYS A 506 -17.39 1.69 -32.21
N GLU A 507 -18.08 2.83 -32.19
CA GLU A 507 -17.45 4.14 -32.34
C GLU A 507 -16.62 4.47 -31.10
N LYS A 508 -15.42 5.02 -31.32
CA LYS A 508 -14.49 5.32 -30.22
C LYS A 508 -15.06 6.33 -29.21
N GLU A 509 -15.95 7.21 -29.67
CA GLU A 509 -16.58 8.26 -28.84
C GLU A 509 -17.62 7.69 -27.87
N ASP A 510 -18.18 6.52 -28.19
CA ASP A 510 -19.22 5.86 -27.41
C ASP A 510 -18.69 4.84 -26.40
N ILE A 511 -17.37 4.59 -26.39
CA ILE A 511 -16.71 3.73 -25.40
C ILE A 511 -16.53 4.52 -24.11
N LEU A 512 -17.26 4.14 -23.06
CA LEU A 512 -17.10 4.75 -21.75
C LEU A 512 -15.87 4.19 -21.05
N ARG A 513 -14.91 5.09 -20.78
CA ARG A 513 -13.68 4.79 -20.02
C ARG A 513 -13.63 5.56 -18.71
N LEU A 514 -13.21 4.88 -17.65
CA LEU A 514 -12.82 5.45 -16.36
C LEU A 514 -11.30 5.60 -16.31
N TRP A 515 -10.81 6.70 -15.74
CA TRP A 515 -9.38 6.96 -15.63
C TRP A 515 -8.97 7.03 -14.16
N ILE A 516 -8.09 6.12 -13.73
CA ILE A 516 -7.56 6.12 -12.35
C ILE A 516 -6.53 7.24 -12.13
N GLU A 517 -5.99 7.82 -13.21
CA GLU A 517 -4.96 8.87 -13.21
C GLU A 517 -3.63 8.44 -12.56
N GLY A 518 -3.30 7.17 -12.69
CA GLY A 518 -2.10 6.54 -12.12
C GLY A 518 -2.16 6.35 -10.59
N VAL A 519 -1.41 5.37 -10.09
CA VAL A 519 -1.31 5.04 -8.65
C VAL A 519 0.15 4.80 -8.31
N TYR A 520 0.62 5.45 -7.23
CA TYR A 520 2.04 5.48 -6.88
C TYR A 520 2.26 5.15 -5.40
N VAL A 521 3.49 4.77 -5.07
CA VAL A 521 3.94 4.58 -3.68
C VAL A 521 5.14 5.46 -3.40
N GLY A 522 5.06 6.23 -2.31
CA GLY A 522 6.15 7.08 -1.85
C GLY A 522 7.41 6.28 -1.53
N ALA A 523 8.55 6.74 -2.03
CA ALA A 523 9.84 6.08 -1.89
C ALA A 523 10.28 5.92 -0.42
N SER A 524 9.82 6.83 0.45
CA SER A 524 10.12 6.86 1.88
C SER A 524 9.62 5.62 2.64
N TYR A 525 8.49 5.06 2.24
CA TYR A 525 7.95 3.82 2.80
C TYR A 525 8.88 2.63 2.53
N VAL A 526 9.34 2.49 1.29
CA VAL A 526 10.20 1.38 0.87
C VAL A 526 11.61 1.53 1.45
N SER A 527 12.16 2.76 1.48
CA SER A 527 13.50 3.00 2.03
C SER A 527 13.54 2.77 3.54
N ALA A 528 12.58 3.30 4.30
CA ALA A 528 12.46 3.00 5.72
C ALA A 528 12.20 1.51 5.97
N GLY A 529 11.37 0.87 5.14
CA GLY A 529 11.05 -0.57 5.25
C GLY A 529 12.27 -1.46 5.06
N ILE A 530 13.07 -1.24 4.02
CA ILE A 530 14.27 -2.06 3.76
C ILE A 530 15.34 -1.82 4.84
N VAL A 531 15.48 -0.56 5.30
CA VAL A 531 16.39 -0.20 6.40
C VAL A 531 15.99 -0.89 7.69
N ALA A 532 14.70 -0.85 8.03
CA ALA A 532 14.13 -1.53 9.18
C ALA A 532 14.28 -3.06 9.09
N ALA A 533 14.14 -3.63 7.89
CA ALA A 533 14.26 -5.06 7.66
C ALA A 533 15.68 -5.57 7.90
N TYR A 534 16.70 -4.91 7.35
CA TYR A 534 18.09 -5.34 7.50
C TYR A 534 18.68 -5.09 8.89
N GLN A 535 17.98 -4.37 9.77
CA GLN A 535 18.35 -4.33 11.19
C GLN A 535 18.25 -5.72 11.84
N CYS A 536 17.38 -6.57 11.31
CA CYS A 536 17.17 -7.90 11.84
C CYS A 536 18.30 -8.85 11.40
N PRO A 537 19.03 -9.49 12.33
CA PRO A 537 20.05 -10.47 11.96
C PRO A 537 19.44 -11.67 11.22
N GLU A 538 18.21 -12.09 11.57
CA GLU A 538 17.51 -13.18 10.88
C GLU A 538 17.18 -12.86 9.42
N TYR A 539 16.91 -11.60 9.10
CA TYR A 539 16.74 -11.14 7.74
C TYR A 539 18.06 -11.20 6.97
N LEU A 540 19.14 -10.65 7.55
CA LEU A 540 20.47 -10.68 6.95
C LEU A 540 20.97 -12.12 6.71
N ARG A 541 20.64 -13.08 7.58
CA ARG A 541 20.97 -14.51 7.39
C ARG A 541 20.33 -15.15 6.17
N GLY A 542 19.23 -14.59 5.67
CA GLY A 542 18.64 -15.02 4.41
C GLY A 542 19.54 -14.73 3.20
N ALA A 543 20.38 -13.69 3.30
CA ALA A 543 21.20 -13.18 2.20
C ALA A 543 22.72 -13.41 2.39
N PHE A 544 23.17 -13.55 3.63
CA PHE A 544 24.59 -13.65 4.02
C PHE A 544 24.86 -14.86 4.91
N LYS A 545 26.01 -15.50 4.70
CA LYS A 545 26.44 -16.67 5.49
C LYS A 545 26.96 -16.27 6.87
N THR A 546 27.72 -15.18 6.95
CA THR A 546 28.41 -14.75 8.17
C THR A 546 27.68 -13.58 8.81
N VAL A 547 26.75 -13.89 9.72
CA VAL A 547 25.94 -12.91 10.47
C VAL A 547 25.96 -13.26 11.95
N ASN A 548 26.22 -12.28 12.80
CA ASN A 548 26.18 -12.45 14.24
C ASN A 548 24.73 -12.28 14.74
N ARG A 549 24.21 -13.24 15.52
CA ARG A 549 22.82 -13.18 16.01
C ARG A 549 22.61 -12.15 17.12
N ASP A 550 23.69 -11.76 17.79
CA ASP A 550 23.65 -10.87 18.95
C ASP A 550 23.71 -9.38 18.56
N TYR A 551 23.94 -9.07 17.29
CA TYR A 551 24.03 -7.70 16.81
C TYR A 551 22.92 -7.36 15.81
N PRO A 552 22.37 -6.14 15.89
CA PRO A 552 21.52 -5.62 14.84
C PRO A 552 22.35 -5.20 13.62
N GLY A 553 21.69 -5.03 12.47
CA GLY A 553 22.28 -4.52 11.24
C GLY A 553 22.57 -3.01 11.22
N VAL A 554 22.92 -2.39 12.35
CA VAL A 554 23.12 -0.92 12.46
C VAL A 554 24.35 -0.42 11.68
N ARG A 555 25.39 -1.25 11.56
CA ARG A 555 26.62 -0.96 10.79
C ARG A 555 26.57 -1.48 9.35
N PHE A 556 25.50 -2.20 8.99
CA PHE A 556 25.34 -2.75 7.65
C PHE A 556 25.31 -1.62 6.61
N ASP A 557 26.28 -1.64 5.70
CA ASP A 557 26.32 -0.70 4.59
C ASP A 557 25.75 -1.37 3.34
N ILE A 558 24.54 -0.96 2.95
CA ILE A 558 23.88 -1.51 1.76
C ILE A 558 24.61 -1.15 0.46
N GLU A 559 25.44 -0.09 0.45
CA GLU A 559 26.23 0.31 -0.72
C GLU A 559 27.53 -0.49 -0.86
N ALA A 560 27.95 -1.25 0.17
CA ALA A 560 29.22 -1.95 0.15
C ALA A 560 29.18 -3.22 -0.71
N GLY A 561 30.12 -3.33 -1.65
CA GLY A 561 30.30 -4.54 -2.48
C GLY A 561 29.03 -4.93 -3.25
N ASP A 562 28.57 -6.18 -3.07
CA ASP A 562 27.36 -6.71 -3.67
C ASP A 562 26.14 -6.68 -2.73
N ASN A 563 26.21 -5.93 -1.62
CA ASN A 563 25.16 -5.92 -0.60
C ASN A 563 23.80 -5.48 -1.15
N SER A 564 23.75 -4.43 -1.99
CA SER A 564 22.53 -3.94 -2.63
C SER A 564 21.91 -4.91 -3.63
N LEU A 565 22.69 -5.89 -4.10
CA LEU A 565 22.27 -6.96 -5.00
C LEU A 565 21.74 -8.18 -4.24
N ARG A 566 22.15 -8.35 -2.97
CA ARG A 566 21.68 -9.40 -2.05
C ARG A 566 20.46 -8.96 -1.24
N VAL A 567 20.46 -7.72 -0.76
CA VAL A 567 19.38 -7.08 -0.02
C VAL A 567 18.62 -6.17 -0.97
N VAL A 568 17.65 -6.75 -1.66
CA VAL A 568 16.83 -6.08 -2.68
C VAL A 568 15.46 -5.74 -2.14
N THR A 569 14.81 -4.74 -2.72
CA THR A 569 13.42 -4.40 -2.35
C THR A 569 12.46 -5.52 -2.79
N THR A 570 11.21 -5.49 -2.33
CA THR A 570 10.14 -6.33 -2.89
C THR A 570 9.47 -5.75 -4.14
N MET A 571 9.95 -4.59 -4.60
CA MET A 571 9.42 -3.89 -5.76
C MET A 571 10.02 -4.44 -7.04
N THR A 572 9.19 -4.53 -8.08
CA THR A 572 9.60 -5.01 -9.41
C THR A 572 10.18 -3.86 -10.21
N LYS A 573 11.11 -4.17 -11.14
CA LYS A 573 11.63 -3.19 -12.09
C LYS A 573 10.53 -2.44 -12.83
N GLU A 574 10.77 -1.16 -13.07
CA GLU A 574 9.85 -0.26 -13.77
C GLU A 574 10.37 0.10 -15.17
N ILE A 575 11.68 0.30 -15.29
CA ILE A 575 12.39 0.66 -16.52
C ILE A 575 13.59 -0.27 -16.73
N SER A 576 14.24 -0.19 -17.90
CA SER A 576 15.44 -0.98 -18.22
C SER A 576 16.71 -0.56 -17.47
N GLY A 577 16.72 0.65 -16.91
CA GLY A 577 17.85 1.23 -16.18
C GLY A 577 18.06 2.71 -16.50
N PHE A 578 18.93 3.36 -15.75
CA PHE A 578 19.43 4.69 -16.00
C PHE A 578 20.55 4.68 -17.03
N THR A 579 20.64 5.77 -17.81
CA THR A 579 21.77 5.99 -18.71
C THR A 579 23.05 6.26 -17.91
N ASN A 580 24.22 6.04 -18.52
CA ASN A 580 25.51 6.30 -17.86
C ASN A 580 25.62 7.76 -17.40
N THR A 581 25.12 8.72 -18.19
CA THR A 581 25.08 10.14 -17.82
C THR A 581 24.36 10.39 -16.50
N ILE A 582 23.23 9.74 -16.28
CA ILE A 582 22.45 9.87 -15.04
C ILE A 582 23.18 9.18 -13.88
N LYS A 583 23.74 7.98 -14.10
CA LYS A 583 24.55 7.25 -13.10
C LYS A 583 25.76 8.06 -12.65
N ASP A 584 26.49 8.66 -13.59
CA ASP A 584 27.65 9.49 -13.33
C ASP A 584 27.25 10.75 -12.53
N SER A 585 26.09 11.34 -12.85
CA SER A 585 25.56 12.47 -12.08
C SER A 585 25.23 12.07 -10.65
N ILE A 586 24.56 10.93 -10.44
CA ILE A 586 24.24 10.41 -9.10
C ILE A 586 25.53 10.10 -8.32
N ASN A 587 26.51 9.45 -8.94
CA ASN A 587 27.78 9.11 -8.29
C ASN A 587 28.61 10.34 -7.94
N ARG A 588 28.63 11.35 -8.80
CA ARG A 588 29.34 12.61 -8.54
C ARG A 588 28.70 13.40 -7.39
N LYS A 589 27.38 13.39 -7.29
CA LYS A 589 26.64 14.14 -6.26
C LYS A 589 26.53 13.37 -4.94
N ASN A 590 26.58 12.03 -4.98
CA ASN A 590 26.34 11.14 -3.84
C ASN A 590 25.09 11.52 -3.03
N PHE A 591 23.98 11.86 -3.71
CA PHE A 591 22.81 12.43 -3.05
C PHE A 591 21.75 11.38 -2.69
N GLY A 592 21.22 11.47 -1.47
CA GLY A 592 19.98 10.84 -1.03
C GLY A 592 19.96 9.30 -1.00
N PHE A 593 18.77 8.77 -0.72
CA PHE A 593 18.44 7.36 -0.83
C PHE A 593 17.84 7.10 -2.23
N ILE A 594 18.68 6.63 -3.16
CA ILE A 594 18.33 6.48 -4.57
C ILE A 594 18.10 5.02 -4.92
N PHE A 595 16.94 4.70 -5.48
CA PHE A 595 16.63 3.38 -6.00
C PHE A 595 17.08 3.22 -7.46
N SER A 596 17.34 1.98 -7.86
CA SER A 596 17.76 1.59 -9.22
C SER A 596 16.87 0.50 -9.80
N SER A 597 16.46 0.67 -11.05
CA SER A 597 15.71 -0.34 -11.83
C SER A 597 16.63 -1.12 -12.79
N GLU A 598 17.93 -1.21 -12.48
CA GLU A 598 18.95 -1.76 -13.36
C GLU A 598 18.84 -3.26 -13.58
N ASN A 599 19.27 -3.71 -14.77
CA ASN A 599 19.61 -5.10 -15.00
C ASN A 599 20.92 -5.45 -14.32
N ALA A 600 20.82 -6.23 -13.25
CA ALA A 600 21.96 -6.74 -12.50
C ALA A 600 21.87 -8.26 -12.35
N GLN A 601 23.02 -8.89 -12.24
CA GLN A 601 23.17 -10.31 -11.98
C GLN A 601 24.05 -10.52 -10.75
N ILE A 602 23.71 -11.53 -9.96
CA ILE A 602 24.53 -12.00 -8.86
C ILE A 602 24.62 -13.52 -8.94
N GLN A 603 25.85 -14.06 -8.97
CA GLN A 603 26.10 -15.52 -9.03
C GLN A 603 25.27 -16.20 -10.14
N ASP A 604 25.32 -15.65 -11.36
CA ASP A 604 24.60 -16.11 -12.56
C ASP A 604 23.06 -16.08 -12.47
N SER A 605 22.50 -15.40 -11.47
CA SER A 605 21.06 -15.20 -11.30
C SER A 605 20.67 -13.75 -11.59
N ASP A 606 19.65 -13.57 -12.44
CA ASP A 606 19.08 -12.25 -12.75
C ASP A 606 18.33 -11.67 -11.55
N ILE A 607 18.67 -10.44 -11.19
CA ILE A 607 17.93 -9.68 -10.19
C ILE A 607 16.80 -8.96 -10.91
N LYS A 608 15.56 -9.41 -10.69
CA LYS A 608 14.34 -8.82 -11.29
C LYS A 608 13.66 -7.76 -10.41
N ARG A 609 14.32 -7.36 -9.32
CA ARG A 609 13.79 -6.41 -8.34
C ARG A 609 14.55 -5.09 -8.37
N ILE A 610 13.91 -4.05 -7.86
CA ILE A 610 14.55 -2.74 -7.67
C ILE A 610 15.57 -2.85 -6.53
N THR A 611 16.75 -2.27 -6.75
CA THR A 611 17.87 -2.28 -5.81
C THR A 611 18.10 -0.87 -5.25
N VAL A 612 18.88 -0.78 -4.16
CA VAL A 612 19.32 0.50 -3.62
C VAL A 612 20.64 0.88 -4.29
N TYR A 613 20.68 2.03 -4.95
CA TYR A 613 21.85 2.55 -5.64
C TYR A 613 22.71 3.44 -4.73
N LYS A 614 22.06 4.29 -3.93
CA LYS A 614 22.70 5.15 -2.91
C LYS A 614 21.84 5.17 -1.64
N ALA A 615 22.46 5.31 -0.48
CA ALA A 615 21.83 5.39 0.83
C ALA A 615 22.51 6.50 1.66
N ARG A 616 22.18 7.76 1.35
CA ARG A 616 22.84 8.95 1.91
C ARG A 616 21.86 9.86 2.65
N SER A 617 22.31 10.49 3.74
CA SER A 617 21.56 11.52 4.45
C SER A 617 21.89 12.92 3.91
N MET A 618 21.27 13.98 4.44
CA MET A 618 21.62 15.36 4.06
C MET A 618 22.87 15.89 4.77
N ALA A 619 23.55 15.07 5.59
CA ALA A 619 24.84 15.44 6.18
C ALA A 619 25.91 15.54 5.10
N MET A 620 26.63 16.67 5.08
CA MET A 620 27.71 16.92 4.13
C MET A 620 29.06 16.65 4.79
N SER A 621 29.90 15.92 4.07
CA SER A 621 31.33 15.72 4.30
C SER A 621 32.14 16.35 3.16
N GLU A 622 33.47 16.32 3.24
CA GLU A 622 34.35 16.81 2.15
C GLU A 622 34.11 16.06 0.83
N ASP A 623 33.72 14.78 0.89
CA ASP A 623 33.52 13.89 -0.26
C ASP A 623 32.04 13.80 -0.75
N GLY A 624 31.18 14.71 -0.27
CA GLY A 624 29.74 14.73 -0.60
C GLY A 624 28.87 14.31 0.58
N PHE A 625 27.72 13.69 0.33
CA PHE A 625 26.82 13.31 1.42
C PHE A 625 27.21 12.01 2.11
N ASP A 626 26.96 11.96 3.42
CA ASP A 626 27.37 10.86 4.28
C ASP A 626 26.48 9.62 4.13
N SER A 627 27.11 8.44 4.25
CA SER A 627 26.41 7.15 4.29
C SER A 627 25.51 7.05 5.52
N LEU A 628 24.29 6.58 5.29
CA LEU A 628 23.24 6.43 6.31
C LEU A 628 23.72 5.65 7.55
N TYR A 629 24.44 4.55 7.34
CA TYR A 629 24.87 3.66 8.42
C TYR A 629 25.76 4.36 9.45
N LYS A 630 26.50 5.41 9.06
CA LYS A 630 27.42 6.12 9.96
C LYS A 630 26.65 6.74 11.12
N THR A 631 25.57 7.47 10.84
CA THR A 631 24.70 8.05 11.88
C THR A 631 23.98 6.96 12.69
N LEU A 632 23.54 5.89 12.04
CA LEU A 632 22.82 4.80 12.71
C LEU A 632 23.71 4.06 13.72
N VAL A 633 24.92 3.65 13.31
CA VAL A 633 25.87 2.97 14.20
C VAL A 633 26.38 3.90 15.30
N SER A 634 26.62 5.18 15.00
CA SER A 634 26.99 6.18 16.02
C SER A 634 25.91 6.31 17.09
N THR A 635 24.64 6.40 16.68
CA THR A 635 23.49 6.48 17.60
C THR A 635 23.38 5.23 18.46
N TYR A 636 23.59 4.05 17.87
CA TYR A 636 23.60 2.79 18.61
C TYR A 636 24.73 2.72 19.64
N ILE A 637 25.95 3.10 19.26
CA ILE A 637 27.11 3.12 20.15
C ILE A 637 26.87 4.07 21.32
N GLU A 638 26.36 5.28 21.06
CA GLU A 638 26.10 6.27 22.10
C GLU A 638 25.03 5.81 23.10
N ARG A 639 23.92 5.22 22.61
CA ARG A 639 22.87 4.66 23.48
C ARG A 639 23.41 3.53 24.36
N LEU A 640 24.22 2.63 23.78
CA LEU A 640 24.83 1.56 24.54
C LEU A 640 25.86 2.08 25.55
N LEU A 641 26.66 3.07 25.16
CA LEU A 641 27.62 3.73 26.03
C LEU A 641 26.90 4.38 27.22
N ARG A 642 25.84 5.14 26.98
CA ARG A 642 25.03 5.75 28.03
C ARG A 642 24.53 4.72 29.03
N PHE A 643 23.94 3.62 28.55
CA PHE A 643 23.42 2.54 29.39
C PHE A 643 24.54 1.88 30.21
N GLN A 644 25.61 1.42 29.56
CA GLN A 644 26.66 0.64 30.22
C GLN A 644 27.51 1.49 31.18
N THR A 645 27.58 2.80 30.95
CA THR A 645 28.31 3.72 31.81
C THR A 645 27.47 4.32 32.93
N GLY A 646 26.15 4.09 32.93
CA GLY A 646 25.22 4.69 33.89
C GLY A 646 25.16 6.20 33.74
N ASP A 647 24.80 6.66 32.54
CA ASP A 647 24.75 8.07 32.12
C ASP A 647 26.12 8.75 32.12
N PHE A 648 27.07 8.18 31.35
CA PHE A 648 28.38 8.76 31.04
C PHE A 648 29.26 9.05 32.26
N LYS A 649 29.25 8.16 33.26
CA LYS A 649 30.18 8.25 34.40
C LYS A 649 31.61 8.02 33.94
N HIS A 650 32.51 8.91 34.35
CA HIS A 650 33.92 8.94 33.94
C HIS A 650 34.62 7.57 34.01
N GLU A 651 34.62 6.92 35.19
CA GLU A 651 35.31 5.63 35.40
C GLU A 651 34.79 4.53 34.48
N ASN A 652 33.49 4.54 34.21
CA ASN A 652 32.86 3.54 33.36
C ASN A 652 33.14 3.78 31.87
N ILE A 653 33.28 5.05 31.44
CA ILE A 653 33.73 5.37 30.07
C ILE A 653 35.12 4.80 29.84
N VAL A 654 36.06 5.03 30.76
CA VAL A 654 37.42 4.47 30.66
C VAL A 654 37.38 2.94 30.60
N LYS A 655 36.52 2.30 31.41
CA LYS A 655 36.32 0.84 31.37
C LYS A 655 35.74 0.35 30.04
N PHE A 656 34.76 1.07 29.48
CA PHE A 656 34.09 0.75 28.22
C PHE A 656 35.09 0.66 27.05
N PHE A 657 36.02 1.61 26.97
CA PHE A 657 37.03 1.71 25.92
C PHE A 657 38.36 1.00 26.25
N SER A 658 38.48 0.37 27.42
CA SER A 658 39.71 -0.32 27.83
C SER A 658 40.03 -1.55 26.97
N ASN A 659 41.30 -1.97 26.95
CA ASN A 659 41.75 -3.20 26.26
C ASN A 659 41.46 -4.48 27.07
N ASN A 660 40.69 -4.42 28.15
CA ASN A 660 40.29 -5.60 28.90
C ASN A 660 39.37 -6.47 28.03
N PRO A 661 39.55 -7.80 27.96
CA PRO A 661 38.69 -8.68 27.16
C PRO A 661 37.19 -8.57 27.48
N SER A 662 36.84 -8.18 28.72
CA SER A 662 35.47 -7.96 29.17
C SER A 662 34.89 -6.58 28.82
N SER A 663 35.69 -5.63 28.31
CA SER A 663 35.18 -4.32 27.88
C SER A 663 34.29 -4.44 26.65
N GLN A 664 33.42 -3.46 26.43
CA GLN A 664 32.52 -3.48 25.28
C GLN A 664 33.29 -3.29 23.97
N LYS A 665 34.30 -2.39 23.95
CA LYS A 665 35.18 -2.21 22.78
C LYS A 665 35.88 -3.51 22.40
N SER A 666 36.49 -4.21 23.36
CA SER A 666 37.20 -5.47 23.10
C SER A 666 36.27 -6.57 22.61
N ARG A 667 35.04 -6.67 23.15
CA ARG A 667 34.04 -7.62 22.66
C ARG A 667 33.67 -7.36 21.22
N TRP A 668 33.42 -6.10 20.84
CA TRP A 668 33.13 -5.75 19.44
C TRP A 668 34.29 -6.06 18.51
N LEU A 669 35.53 -5.71 18.90
CA LEU A 669 36.74 -6.04 18.14
C LEU A 669 36.94 -7.55 17.96
N GLY A 670 36.68 -8.35 19.00
CA GLY A 670 36.80 -9.81 18.98
C GLY A 670 35.75 -10.52 18.11
N THR A 671 34.68 -9.82 17.74
CA THR A 671 33.56 -10.35 16.93
C THR A 671 33.55 -9.84 15.49
N ARG A 672 34.66 -9.29 15.01
CA ARG A 672 34.84 -8.86 13.61
C ARG A 672 34.60 -10.02 12.62
N GLY A 673 34.25 -9.67 11.39
CA GLY A 673 34.11 -10.62 10.27
C GLY A 673 32.66 -11.01 9.94
N SER A 674 31.68 -10.67 10.79
CA SER A 674 30.26 -10.76 10.43
C SER A 674 29.79 -9.48 9.71
N ILE A 675 28.84 -9.62 8.79
CA ILE A 675 28.33 -8.48 7.98
C ILE A 675 27.68 -7.37 8.84
N ASN A 676 27.17 -7.73 10.01
CA ASN A 676 26.54 -6.86 11.00
C ASN A 676 27.43 -6.63 12.24
N SER A 677 28.74 -6.84 12.14
CA SER A 677 29.65 -6.48 13.22
C SER A 677 29.59 -4.97 13.47
N ILE A 678 29.52 -4.55 14.74
CA ILE A 678 29.44 -3.12 15.10
C ILE A 678 30.72 -2.37 14.71
N ILE A 679 31.87 -3.04 14.82
CA ILE A 679 33.16 -2.57 14.30
C ILE A 679 33.57 -3.52 13.18
N GLN A 680 33.80 -3.01 11.97
CA GLN A 680 34.29 -3.80 10.84
C GLN A 680 35.82 -3.65 10.67
N GLU A 681 36.37 -4.31 9.66
CA GLU A 681 37.77 -4.07 9.24
C GLU A 681 37.90 -2.63 8.74
N GLY A 682 38.97 -1.93 9.15
CA GLY A 682 39.17 -0.51 8.84
C GLY A 682 38.44 0.46 9.78
N ASP A 683 37.56 -0.04 10.66
CA ASP A 683 36.90 0.77 11.70
C ASP A 683 37.70 0.74 13.02
N ASP A 684 37.71 1.86 13.75
CA ASP A 684 38.22 1.96 15.12
C ASP A 684 37.42 3.00 15.92
N MET A 685 37.61 3.01 17.24
CA MET A 685 37.01 3.99 18.13
C MET A 685 38.01 4.47 19.19
N SER A 686 38.20 5.77 19.31
CA SER A 686 38.99 6.39 20.37
C SER A 686 38.15 7.36 21.19
N PHE A 687 38.67 7.77 22.34
CA PHE A 687 38.03 8.77 23.17
C PHE A 687 39.08 9.68 23.80
N ILE A 688 38.70 10.94 24.03
CA ILE A 688 39.49 11.96 24.70
C ILE A 688 38.58 12.63 25.73
N ILE A 689 38.98 12.61 26.99
CA ILE A 689 38.26 13.30 28.06
C ILE A 689 38.93 14.64 28.28
N ASP A 690 38.18 15.72 28.08
CA ASP A 690 38.59 17.06 28.50
C ASP A 690 38.06 17.33 29.92
N GLU A 691 38.96 17.22 30.88
CA GLU A 691 38.66 17.47 32.30
C GLU A 691 38.27 18.91 32.60
N LYS A 692 38.59 19.87 31.73
CA LYS A 692 38.26 21.29 31.93
C LYS A 692 36.81 21.60 31.56
N SER A 693 36.33 21.03 30.45
CA SER A 693 34.96 21.19 29.97
C SER A 693 33.99 20.11 30.50
N ASN A 694 34.50 19.07 31.17
CA ASN A 694 33.75 17.86 31.54
C ASN A 694 33.09 17.17 30.33
N MET A 695 33.73 17.26 29.15
CA MET A 695 33.25 16.62 27.94
C MET A 695 34.14 15.43 27.59
N CYS A 696 33.50 14.36 27.12
CA CYS A 696 34.18 13.25 26.46
C CYS A 696 33.94 13.37 24.97
N HIS A 697 35.00 13.55 24.20
CA HIS A 697 35.00 13.44 22.76
C HIS A 697 35.27 11.98 22.39
N ILE A 698 34.46 11.41 21.50
CA ILE A 698 34.59 10.03 21.03
C ILE A 698 34.75 10.10 19.52
N ASP A 699 35.87 9.59 19.04
CA ASP A 699 36.15 9.56 17.61
C ASP A 699 35.81 8.17 17.09
N LEU A 700 34.83 8.10 16.19
CA LEU A 700 34.44 6.90 15.48
C LEU A 700 35.05 6.93 14.09
N VAL A 701 36.00 6.03 13.82
CA VAL A 701 36.67 5.92 12.53
C VAL A 701 35.95 4.88 11.70
N PHE A 702 35.47 5.27 10.52
CA PHE A 702 34.84 4.40 9.52
C PHE A 702 35.64 4.42 8.23
N ASN A 703 36.48 3.41 7.99
CA ASN A 703 37.34 3.32 6.81
C ASN A 703 38.10 4.63 6.51
N GLY A 704 38.70 5.24 7.55
CA GLY A 704 39.47 6.49 7.45
C GLY A 704 38.65 7.78 7.62
N ASN A 705 37.32 7.73 7.54
CA ASN A 705 36.46 8.88 7.85
C ASN A 705 36.20 8.95 9.36
N VAL A 706 36.55 10.07 10.00
CA VAL A 706 36.32 10.27 11.43
C VAL A 706 35.00 10.98 11.66
N LYS A 707 34.14 10.40 12.51
CA LYS A 707 32.92 11.02 13.02
C LYS A 707 33.05 11.23 14.51
N ASN A 708 32.93 12.48 14.93
CA ASN A 708 33.07 12.87 16.33
C ASN A 708 31.71 12.83 17.02
N LEU A 709 31.67 12.25 18.22
CA LEU A 709 30.56 12.33 19.15
C LEU A 709 31.01 13.05 20.41
N GLU A 710 30.15 13.87 20.97
CA GLU A 710 30.42 14.61 22.19
C GLU A 710 29.39 14.25 23.25
N VAL A 711 29.86 13.82 24.42
CA VAL A 711 29.00 13.49 25.55
C VAL A 711 29.47 14.20 26.82
N MET A 712 28.53 14.73 27.59
CA MET A 712 28.82 15.39 28.86
C MET A 712 29.05 14.33 29.95
N ILE A 713 30.14 14.48 30.72
CA ILE A 713 30.52 13.53 31.76
C ILE A 713 29.78 13.86 33.05
N THR A 714 29.09 12.86 33.60
CA THR A 714 28.48 12.96 34.93
C THR A 714 29.55 12.67 35.99
N LYS A 715 29.94 13.70 36.77
CA LYS A 715 30.79 13.49 37.96
C LYS A 715 29.96 12.79 39.03
N GLY A 716 30.38 11.60 39.45
CA GLY A 716 29.72 10.89 40.54
C GLY A 716 29.70 11.75 41.80
N THR A 717 28.51 12.03 42.33
CA THR A 717 28.36 12.46 43.72
C THR A 717 28.78 11.29 44.60
N SER A 718 30.06 11.27 44.99
CA SER A 718 30.50 10.50 46.14
C SER A 718 29.70 11.01 47.33
N ALA A 719 28.78 10.21 47.85
CA ALA A 719 28.21 10.45 49.16
C ALA A 719 29.38 10.52 50.14
N MET A 720 29.75 11.73 50.57
CA MET A 720 30.63 11.91 51.71
C MET A 720 29.93 11.26 52.90
N LYS A 721 30.43 10.11 53.33
CA LYS A 721 30.26 9.68 54.71
C LYS A 721 30.94 10.74 55.58
N VAL A 722 30.14 11.61 56.19
CA VAL A 722 30.38 12.13 57.55
C VAL A 722 29.05 12.08 58.28
#